data_AF-A0AA39S4H5-F1
#
_entry.id   AF-A0AA39S4H5-F1
#
_cell.length_a   1.000
_cell.length_b   1.000
_cell.length_c   1.000
_cell.angle_alpha   90.00
_cell.angle_beta   90.00
_cell.angle_gamma   90.00
#
_symmetry.space_group_name_H-M   'P 1'
#
loop_
_entity.id
_entity.type
_entity.pdbx_description
1 polymer ?
#
loop_
_entity_poly.entity_id
_entity_poly.type
_entity_poly.pdbx_seq_one_letter_code
_entity_poly.pdbx_strand_id
1 'polypeptide(L)'
;MNLALVSHGHHRVFGFTNNIESSTCVSFSSSSYHSTKKSRKGYRTIVAGSPPTEAAVIATEPLTKEDLVSHLASGCKPKQKWRIGTEHEKFGFEFGTLRPMKYEQIAELLHRIADRYGWEKITEQGKIIGLKQGKQNISLEPGGQFELSGAPVETLHQTYSEVNSHLYQVKAISEEMGIGFLGIGFQPKWGIKDIPMMPKGRFEIVRHYFPKVGTLGLDMMFRTCTVQVNLDFSSEADMIRKFRASLALQPEFMAGKLPSLPGELPTLNDWEVHIGTIYPEVRLKKFLEMRGADGGPRGNLCALPALWVGLLYDEVALQNVLDMTADWTFEERQMLRNKVPKTGLKTPFRDGSLKHVAQDVIKLAKDGLERRGYKESGFLNTVAEVATTANQLSLDPRSAAGCCGDGDAGSAATTTEEHRRRRPWRQPRSKCRRGFPPFSSSLATAKSSSFSAALHRRRRRRRRRRNDDDGDGDDEEPPRSWTVWRWLERRRKAETHACTSIAVVADVAGIDAPPPLSLHFRCRRRRRHSTYRRYWIEADFTARLVNMALVSQAGLTVTTNGNHRVFGLTNNIESSSFSSSSYYSTKKPRRGYRIIVAGSPPTETAVIATEPLTKEDLVNHLASGCKPKQNWRIGTEHEKFGFEFGTLRPMKYEQIAELLHSIAERFHWEKIIEEDKIIGLKQGKQGISLEPGGQFELSGAPVETLHQTCAEINSHLYQVKAVAEEMGIGFLGIGFQPKWGIKDIPIMPKGRYEIVRHYMPKVGTLGLDMMFRTCTVQVNLDFSSEADMIRKFRAGLALQPIATALFANSPFTEGKPNGYLSMRSQIWTDTDKNRSGMLPFVFDDSFGFEQYVDYALDVPMYFVYHENKYIDSTGMSFRDFMAGKLPHLPGKFPTLNDWEVHIGTIFPEVRLKKFLEMRGADGGPRGSLCALPAFWVGLLYDDVSLQNVLDITADWTSEERQMLRNQVPKTGLKTPFRDGLLWHVAQDVLKFSKDGLERRGFKESGFLNAVAEVATTGVTSAEKLLEMYHGKWAHSVDHVFEELLY
;
A
#
# COMPACT_ATOMS: atom_id res chain seq x y z
N MET A 1 11.37 -38.98 -49.21
CA MET A 1 12.78 -38.81 -49.60
C MET A 1 13.00 -37.37 -50.02
N ASN A 2 14.14 -36.77 -49.64
CA ASN A 2 14.77 -35.56 -50.21
C ASN A 2 13.96 -34.23 -50.11
N LEU A 3 14.41 -33.21 -49.37
CA LEU A 3 15.49 -32.22 -49.64
C LEU A 3 15.12 -31.21 -50.76
N ALA A 4 15.45 -29.90 -50.73
CA ALA A 4 15.94 -28.96 -49.69
C ALA A 4 16.02 -27.52 -50.28
N LEU A 5 16.60 -26.55 -49.53
CA LEU A 5 17.02 -25.17 -49.95
C LEU A 5 15.85 -24.15 -50.10
N VAL A 6 15.84 -22.92 -49.57
CA VAL A 6 16.79 -22.02 -48.85
C VAL A 6 17.84 -21.28 -49.70
N SER A 7 17.71 -19.94 -49.83
CA SER A 7 18.79 -18.91 -49.69
C SER A 7 18.35 -17.50 -50.19
N HIS A 8 19.19 -16.48 -49.92
CA HIS A 8 19.13 -15.04 -50.32
C HIS A 8 18.25 -14.09 -49.47
N GLY A 9 18.66 -12.85 -49.14
CA GLY A 9 20.01 -12.25 -49.29
C GLY A 9 20.15 -10.71 -49.24
N HIS A 10 20.23 -10.11 -48.04
CA HIS A 10 20.94 -8.84 -47.67
C HIS A 10 20.85 -7.49 -48.45
N HIS A 11 20.41 -6.45 -47.71
CA HIS A 11 21.02 -5.09 -47.52
C HIS A 11 20.90 -3.88 -48.51
N ARG A 12 21.06 -2.69 -47.89
CA ARG A 12 21.22 -1.27 -48.38
C ARG A 12 19.89 -0.52 -48.65
N VAL A 13 19.53 0.67 -48.12
CA VAL A 13 20.11 1.80 -47.31
C VAL A 13 20.50 3.07 -48.11
N PHE A 14 20.06 4.25 -47.59
CA PHE A 14 20.11 5.66 -48.10
C PHE A 14 19.15 6.03 -49.28
N GLY A 15 18.54 7.23 -49.35
CA GLY A 15 18.40 8.34 -48.37
C GLY A 15 17.87 9.69 -48.97
N PHE A 16 17.22 10.54 -48.14
CA PHE A 16 16.70 11.93 -48.41
C PHE A 16 15.54 12.05 -49.44
N THR A 17 14.60 13.03 -49.39
CA THR A 17 14.67 14.50 -49.17
C THR A 17 13.39 15.09 -48.48
N ASN A 18 13.24 16.44 -48.40
CA ASN A 18 12.23 17.19 -47.60
C ASN A 18 11.53 18.35 -48.39
N ASN A 19 10.29 18.69 -47.99
CA ASN A 19 9.55 19.99 -48.11
C ASN A 19 9.21 20.61 -49.49
N ILE A 20 7.99 21.21 -49.61
CA ILE A 20 7.75 22.68 -49.73
C ILE A 20 6.23 23.07 -49.86
N GLU A 21 5.81 24.00 -48.98
CA GLU A 21 4.80 25.10 -48.99
C GLU A 21 3.47 25.14 -49.83
N SER A 22 2.35 25.27 -49.09
CA SER A 22 1.27 26.31 -49.15
C SER A 22 0.38 26.62 -50.38
N SER A 23 -0.95 26.80 -50.16
CA SER A 23 -1.76 28.04 -50.39
C SER A 23 -3.30 27.78 -50.43
N THR A 24 -4.15 28.81 -50.63
CA THR A 24 -5.60 28.85 -50.26
C THR A 24 -6.55 29.33 -51.39
N CYS A 25 -7.89 29.37 -51.12
CA CYS A 25 -9.05 29.96 -51.88
C CYS A 25 -9.95 28.92 -52.64
N VAL A 26 -11.25 29.12 -52.96
CA VAL A 26 -12.27 30.17 -52.66
C VAL A 26 -13.73 29.62 -52.74
N SER A 27 -14.75 30.46 -52.43
CA SER A 27 -16.21 30.22 -52.36
C SER A 27 -16.98 29.97 -53.69
N PHE A 28 -18.26 29.51 -53.59
CA PHE A 28 -19.34 29.84 -54.55
C PHE A 28 -20.75 29.85 -53.91
N SER A 29 -21.80 30.24 -54.67
CA SER A 29 -23.06 30.80 -54.13
C SER A 29 -24.38 30.42 -54.85
N SER A 30 -25.49 30.47 -54.08
CA SER A 30 -26.86 30.91 -54.44
C SER A 30 -27.64 30.31 -55.63
N SER A 31 -28.86 29.81 -55.36
CA SER A 31 -30.07 30.09 -56.18
C SER A 31 -31.37 29.84 -55.36
N SER A 32 -32.53 30.25 -55.89
CA SER A 32 -33.84 30.34 -55.20
C SER A 32 -35.01 29.91 -56.09
N TYR A 33 -36.20 29.60 -55.55
CA TYR A 33 -37.50 30.06 -56.08
C TYR A 33 -38.69 29.86 -55.10
N HIS A 34 -39.84 30.51 -55.37
CA HIS A 34 -41.08 30.57 -54.56
C HIS A 34 -42.13 29.48 -54.93
N SER A 35 -43.10 29.18 -54.05
CA SER A 35 -44.56 29.47 -54.26
C SER A 35 -45.54 28.99 -53.15
N THR A 36 -46.37 29.92 -52.64
CA THR A 36 -47.82 29.93 -52.23
C THR A 36 -48.64 28.64 -51.89
N LYS A 37 -49.82 28.62 -51.18
CA LYS A 37 -50.62 29.50 -50.25
C LYS A 37 -51.84 28.69 -49.68
N LYS A 38 -52.59 29.26 -48.69
CA LYS A 38 -53.97 28.90 -48.17
C LYS A 38 -54.07 27.74 -47.14
N SER A 39 -55.06 27.66 -46.21
CA SER A 39 -55.92 28.69 -45.55
C SER A 39 -56.74 28.21 -44.31
N ARG A 40 -56.54 28.87 -43.15
CA ARG A 40 -57.46 29.23 -42.01
C ARG A 40 -58.75 28.43 -41.59
N LYS A 41 -58.90 28.33 -40.25
CA LYS A 41 -60.12 28.07 -39.39
C LYS A 41 -60.65 26.61 -39.34
N GLY A 42 -61.20 26.10 -38.23
CA GLY A 42 -61.35 26.63 -36.85
C GLY A 42 -62.21 25.73 -35.90
N TYR A 43 -62.48 26.19 -34.67
CA TYR A 43 -63.25 25.55 -33.55
C TYR A 43 -62.50 24.67 -32.52
N ARG A 44 -63.20 24.25 -31.45
CA ARG A 44 -62.72 24.29 -30.04
C ARG A 44 -63.45 23.25 -29.15
N THR A 45 -62.78 22.77 -28.08
CA THR A 45 -63.38 22.05 -26.90
C THR A 45 -63.86 20.60 -27.15
N ILE A 46 -63.62 19.56 -26.32
CA ILE A 46 -62.62 19.23 -25.26
C ILE A 46 -62.55 17.67 -25.17
N VAL A 47 -61.44 17.07 -24.73
CA VAL A 47 -61.33 15.65 -24.31
C VAL A 47 -60.41 15.53 -23.08
N ALA A 48 -60.56 14.47 -22.28
CA ALA A 48 -59.83 14.24 -21.03
C ALA A 48 -58.30 14.10 -21.19
N GLY A 49 -57.56 14.46 -20.14
CA GLY A 49 -56.09 14.49 -20.13
C GLY A 49 -55.43 13.16 -19.74
N SER A 50 -54.46 12.73 -20.55
CA SER A 50 -53.47 11.69 -20.22
C SER A 50 -52.32 12.27 -19.37
N PRO A 51 -51.46 11.44 -18.74
CA PRO A 51 -50.28 11.92 -18.01
C PRO A 51 -49.31 12.72 -18.90
N PRO A 52 -48.52 13.65 -18.32
CA PRO A 52 -47.59 14.45 -19.10
C PRO A 52 -46.44 13.60 -19.67
N THR A 53 -46.19 13.73 -20.97
CA THR A 53 -44.99 13.19 -21.64
C THR A 53 -43.74 13.89 -21.15
N GLU A 54 -42.68 13.13 -20.89
CA GLU A 54 -41.38 13.64 -20.45
C GLU A 54 -40.78 14.64 -21.46
N ALA A 55 -40.04 15.62 -20.95
CA ALA A 55 -39.27 16.53 -21.79
C ALA A 55 -38.07 15.78 -22.40
N ALA A 56 -37.79 15.99 -23.68
CA ALA A 56 -36.68 15.33 -24.36
C ALA A 56 -35.32 15.76 -23.75
N VAL A 57 -34.70 14.85 -23.00
CA VAL A 57 -33.32 15.01 -22.52
C VAL A 57 -32.39 15.02 -23.73
N ILE A 58 -31.66 16.12 -23.92
CA ILE A 58 -30.55 16.14 -24.88
C ILE A 58 -29.45 15.26 -24.30
N ALA A 59 -29.26 14.08 -24.88
CA ALA A 59 -28.22 13.15 -24.45
C ALA A 59 -26.84 13.76 -24.73
N THR A 60 -26.17 14.20 -23.67
CA THR A 60 -24.73 14.49 -23.71
C THR A 60 -23.96 13.18 -23.85
N GLU A 61 -23.08 13.10 -24.84
CA GLU A 61 -22.26 11.91 -25.06
C GLU A 61 -21.33 11.66 -23.84
N PRO A 62 -21.09 10.39 -23.45
CA PRO A 62 -20.15 10.06 -22.37
C PRO A 62 -18.73 10.51 -22.71
N LEU A 63 -17.98 11.02 -21.73
CA LEU A 63 -16.56 11.35 -21.93
C LEU A 63 -15.76 10.12 -22.34
N THR A 64 -15.04 10.25 -23.45
CA THR A 64 -14.09 9.25 -23.92
C THR A 64 -12.75 9.40 -23.20
N LYS A 65 -11.89 8.38 -23.28
CA LYS A 65 -10.49 8.50 -22.82
C LYS A 65 -9.76 9.62 -23.59
N GLU A 66 -10.10 9.78 -24.86
CA GLU A 66 -9.52 10.75 -25.78
C GLU A 66 -9.89 12.20 -25.37
N ASP A 67 -11.09 12.42 -24.80
CA ASP A 67 -11.45 13.70 -24.17
C ASP A 67 -10.60 14.00 -22.93
N LEU A 68 -10.33 12.99 -22.09
CA LEU A 68 -9.49 13.15 -20.90
C LEU A 68 -8.03 13.47 -21.26
N VAL A 69 -7.52 12.87 -22.35
CA VAL A 69 -6.21 13.17 -22.94
C VAL A 69 -6.20 14.57 -23.57
N SER A 70 -7.22 14.93 -24.35
CA SER A 70 -7.40 16.26 -24.94
C SER A 70 -7.46 17.36 -23.86
N HIS A 71 -8.13 17.09 -22.74
CA HIS A 71 -8.19 17.98 -21.59
C HIS A 71 -6.82 18.20 -20.95
N LEU A 72 -5.96 17.19 -20.83
CA LEU A 72 -4.57 17.37 -20.40
C LEU A 72 -3.76 18.13 -21.46
N ALA A 73 -3.88 17.76 -22.74
CA ALA A 73 -3.19 18.41 -23.86
C ALA A 73 -3.56 19.89 -24.02
N SER A 74 -4.76 20.31 -23.61
CA SER A 74 -5.17 21.72 -23.56
C SER A 74 -4.35 22.59 -22.60
N GLY A 75 -3.48 21.99 -21.78
CA GLY A 75 -2.45 22.69 -21.00
C GLY A 75 -1.26 23.20 -21.83
N CYS A 76 -1.08 22.71 -23.07
CA CYS A 76 0.04 23.10 -23.93
C CYS A 76 0.06 24.61 -24.22
N LYS A 77 1.18 25.26 -23.89
CA LYS A 77 1.39 26.71 -24.03
C LYS A 77 2.68 27.00 -24.81
N PRO A 78 2.70 27.93 -25.79
CA PRO A 78 3.96 28.40 -26.36
C PRO A 78 4.83 29.04 -25.27
N LYS A 79 6.16 28.98 -25.42
CA LYS A 79 7.14 29.31 -24.36
C LYS A 79 6.95 30.69 -23.71
N GLN A 80 6.50 31.67 -24.46
CA GLN A 80 6.21 33.04 -24.01
C GLN A 80 5.00 33.11 -23.03
N LYS A 81 4.12 32.10 -23.06
CA LYS A 81 2.98 31.93 -22.15
C LYS A 81 3.27 31.01 -20.97
N TRP A 82 4.46 30.42 -20.86
CA TRP A 82 4.86 29.63 -19.68
C TRP A 82 4.91 30.53 -18.44
N ARG A 83 4.39 30.06 -17.31
CA ARG A 83 4.38 30.78 -16.03
C ARG A 83 4.79 29.87 -14.89
N ILE A 84 5.19 30.48 -13.78
CA ILE A 84 5.68 29.87 -12.56
C ILE A 84 4.57 30.03 -11.53
N GLY A 85 3.88 28.95 -11.18
CA GLY A 85 3.08 28.90 -9.95
C GLY A 85 3.95 28.41 -8.80
N THR A 86 3.71 28.86 -7.57
CA THR A 86 4.45 28.39 -6.40
C THR A 86 3.49 28.29 -5.23
N GLU A 87 3.51 27.16 -4.54
CA GLU A 87 2.55 26.86 -3.48
C GLU A 87 3.29 26.36 -2.24
N HIS A 88 2.93 26.83 -1.05
CA HIS A 88 3.69 26.50 0.16
C HIS A 88 2.87 26.49 1.46
N GLU A 89 3.15 25.49 2.29
CA GLU A 89 2.44 25.20 3.54
C GLU A 89 3.26 25.64 4.77
N LYS A 90 2.58 26.01 5.85
CA LYS A 90 3.17 26.60 7.07
C LYS A 90 2.40 26.13 8.31
N PHE A 91 3.08 25.65 9.37
CA PHE A 91 2.42 25.33 10.64
C PHE A 91 2.20 26.59 11.48
N GLY A 92 0.94 26.91 11.80
CA GLY A 92 0.62 27.94 12.80
C GLY A 92 0.72 27.41 14.23
N PHE A 93 1.23 28.21 15.17
CA PHE A 93 1.34 27.83 16.58
C PHE A 93 1.21 29.02 17.55
N GLU A 94 0.71 28.77 18.76
CA GLU A 94 0.65 29.75 19.84
C GLU A 94 2.05 30.00 20.46
N PHE A 95 2.53 31.25 20.53
CA PHE A 95 3.87 31.54 21.09
C PHE A 95 4.05 31.09 22.54
N GLY A 96 3.01 31.20 23.37
CA GLY A 96 3.09 30.89 24.81
C GLY A 96 3.05 29.39 25.17
N THR A 97 2.46 28.55 24.31
CA THR A 97 2.25 27.11 24.59
C THR A 97 2.94 26.19 23.57
N LEU A 98 3.35 26.76 22.43
CA LEU A 98 3.77 26.07 21.21
C LEU A 98 2.71 25.13 20.61
N ARG A 99 1.45 25.15 21.09
CA ARG A 99 0.36 24.30 20.56
C ARG A 99 0.02 24.68 19.11
N PRO A 100 -0.44 23.71 18.28
CA PRO A 100 -0.92 24.01 16.94
C PRO A 100 -2.11 24.98 16.97
N MET A 101 -2.17 25.89 16.01
CA MET A 101 -3.24 26.88 15.88
C MET A 101 -4.58 26.18 15.56
N LYS A 102 -5.60 26.43 16.39
CA LYS A 102 -6.95 25.84 16.29
C LYS A 102 -7.76 26.45 15.15
N TYR A 103 -8.81 25.75 14.73
CA TYR A 103 -9.69 26.23 13.65
C TYR A 103 -10.28 27.62 13.95
N GLU A 104 -10.62 27.91 15.20
CA GLU A 104 -11.20 29.21 15.59
C GLU A 104 -10.19 30.36 15.41
N GLN A 105 -8.92 30.11 15.74
CA GLN A 105 -7.82 31.06 15.53
C GLN A 105 -7.51 31.21 14.03
N ILE A 106 -7.56 30.13 13.26
CA ILE A 106 -7.44 30.16 11.80
C ILE A 106 -8.58 30.98 11.16
N ALA A 107 -9.82 30.78 11.60
CA ALA A 107 -10.99 31.49 11.09
C ALA A 107 -10.91 33.00 11.39
N GLU A 108 -10.48 33.37 12.60
CA GLU A 108 -10.23 34.77 12.94
C GLU A 108 -9.09 35.37 12.09
N LEU A 109 -7.97 34.66 11.91
CA LEU A 109 -6.86 35.08 11.07
C LEU A 109 -7.30 35.31 9.61
N LEU A 110 -8.05 34.38 9.02
CA LEU A 110 -8.58 34.50 7.66
C LEU A 110 -9.57 35.67 7.55
N HIS A 111 -10.46 35.87 8.53
CA HIS A 111 -11.34 37.04 8.54
C HIS A 111 -10.55 38.35 8.61
N ARG A 112 -9.58 38.47 9.54
CA ARG A 112 -8.73 39.66 9.67
C ARG A 112 -7.90 39.93 8.41
N ILE A 113 -7.36 38.91 7.73
CA ILE A 113 -6.61 39.08 6.47
C ILE A 113 -7.54 39.60 5.37
N ALA A 114 -8.73 39.01 5.23
CA ALA A 114 -9.72 39.47 4.25
C ALA A 114 -10.14 40.93 4.49
N ASP A 115 -10.45 41.28 5.73
CA ASP A 115 -10.98 42.60 6.08
C ASP A 115 -9.89 43.69 6.10
N ARG A 116 -8.61 43.34 6.31
CA ARG A 116 -7.47 44.27 6.27
C ARG A 116 -6.85 44.44 4.88
N TYR A 117 -6.80 43.37 4.08
CA TYR A 117 -6.06 43.35 2.81
C TYR A 117 -6.93 43.07 1.57
N GLY A 118 -8.26 43.02 1.72
CA GLY A 118 -9.19 42.94 0.59
C GLY A 118 -9.20 41.59 -0.12
N TRP A 119 -9.19 40.48 0.63
CA TRP A 119 -9.37 39.14 0.08
C TRP A 119 -10.84 38.69 0.10
N GLU A 120 -11.26 37.96 -0.94
CA GLU A 120 -12.54 37.27 -1.01
C GLU A 120 -12.56 36.08 -0.04
N LYS A 121 -13.63 35.91 0.74
CA LYS A 121 -13.75 34.87 1.79
C LYS A 121 -14.32 33.58 1.21
N ILE A 122 -13.54 32.49 1.18
CA ILE A 122 -14.01 31.17 0.73
C ILE A 122 -14.65 30.43 1.90
N THR A 123 -15.92 30.01 1.76
CA THR A 123 -16.65 29.28 2.81
C THR A 123 -17.19 27.93 2.35
N GLU A 124 -17.07 26.92 3.20
CA GLU A 124 -17.70 25.60 3.06
C GLU A 124 -18.62 25.37 4.27
N GLN A 125 -19.88 24.96 4.04
CA GLN A 125 -20.88 24.75 5.12
C GLN A 125 -21.02 25.93 6.12
N GLY A 126 -20.86 27.17 5.64
CA GLY A 126 -20.92 28.39 6.47
C GLY A 126 -19.67 28.68 7.31
N LYS A 127 -18.62 27.86 7.20
CA LYS A 127 -17.32 28.05 7.84
C LYS A 127 -16.31 28.62 6.83
N ILE A 128 -15.49 29.58 7.23
CA ILE A 128 -14.39 30.08 6.39
C ILE A 128 -13.26 29.04 6.33
N ILE A 129 -12.80 28.70 5.13
CA ILE A 129 -11.83 27.62 4.89
C ILE A 129 -10.65 28.04 4.00
N GLY A 130 -10.63 29.30 3.59
CA GLY A 130 -9.60 29.88 2.73
C GLY A 130 -9.97 31.29 2.27
N LEU A 131 -9.10 31.90 1.49
CA LEU A 131 -9.27 33.22 0.88
C LEU A 131 -8.84 33.21 -0.59
N LYS A 132 -9.28 34.21 -1.36
CA LYS A 132 -8.86 34.41 -2.75
C LYS A 132 -8.60 35.89 -3.06
N GLN A 133 -7.56 36.17 -3.84
CA GLN A 133 -7.28 37.50 -4.35
C GLN A 133 -6.73 37.41 -5.79
N GLY A 134 -7.57 37.74 -6.77
CA GLY A 134 -7.25 37.62 -8.18
C GLY A 134 -6.99 36.16 -8.60
N LYS A 135 -5.70 35.78 -8.70
CA LYS A 135 -5.25 34.42 -9.01
C LYS A 135 -4.59 33.70 -7.82
N GLN A 136 -4.32 34.39 -6.71
CA GLN A 136 -3.81 33.77 -5.49
C GLN A 136 -4.95 33.19 -4.66
N ASN A 137 -4.67 32.07 -3.99
CA ASN A 137 -5.58 31.48 -2.99
C ASN A 137 -4.79 31.20 -1.70
N ILE A 138 -5.43 31.40 -0.55
CA ILE A 138 -4.96 30.91 0.74
C ILE A 138 -5.87 29.75 1.12
N SER A 139 -5.28 28.59 1.39
CA SER A 139 -6.02 27.36 1.70
C SER A 139 -5.58 26.77 3.03
N LEU A 140 -6.36 25.82 3.53
CA LEU A 140 -6.07 25.05 4.73
C LEU A 140 -5.96 23.57 4.38
N GLU A 141 -4.84 22.94 4.74
CA GLU A 141 -4.68 21.49 4.71
C GLU A 141 -5.14 20.83 6.03
N PRO A 142 -5.28 19.48 6.11
CA PRO A 142 -6.14 18.84 7.11
C PRO A 142 -5.82 19.15 8.58
N GLY A 143 -4.54 19.34 8.90
CA GLY A 143 -4.06 19.71 10.24
C GLY A 143 -4.00 21.21 10.53
N GLY A 144 -4.59 22.04 9.67
CA GLY A 144 -4.52 23.51 9.79
C GLY A 144 -3.23 24.12 9.27
N GLN A 145 -2.46 23.38 8.46
CA GLN A 145 -1.33 23.95 7.74
C GLN A 145 -1.84 25.05 6.79
N PHE A 146 -1.25 26.23 6.89
CA PHE A 146 -1.73 27.44 6.24
C PHE A 146 -1.02 27.61 4.90
N GLU A 147 -1.73 27.30 3.82
CA GLU A 147 -1.22 27.30 2.45
C GLU A 147 -1.21 28.71 1.85
N LEU A 148 -0.38 28.91 0.84
CA LEU A 148 -0.63 29.87 -0.24
C LEU A 148 -0.46 29.09 -1.54
N SER A 149 -1.44 29.15 -2.43
CA SER A 149 -1.32 28.83 -3.84
C SER A 149 -1.12 30.16 -4.60
N GLY A 150 0.10 30.37 -5.10
CA GLY A 150 0.54 31.61 -5.73
C GLY A 150 0.00 31.83 -7.14
N ALA A 151 0.06 33.06 -7.62
CA ALA A 151 -0.35 33.36 -8.99
C ALA A 151 0.65 32.78 -10.01
N PRO A 152 0.21 32.42 -11.23
CA PRO A 152 1.11 32.06 -12.32
C PRO A 152 1.86 33.31 -12.83
N VAL A 153 3.05 33.54 -12.29
CA VAL A 153 3.93 34.70 -12.57
C VAL A 153 5.02 34.37 -13.61
N GLU A 154 5.75 35.37 -14.10
CA GLU A 154 6.69 35.22 -15.22
C GLU A 154 8.15 35.08 -14.78
N THR A 155 8.47 35.69 -13.63
CA THR A 155 9.82 35.74 -13.06
C THR A 155 9.83 35.33 -11.59
N LEU A 156 10.96 34.79 -11.16
CA LEU A 156 11.22 34.38 -9.78
C LEU A 156 11.30 35.60 -8.83
N HIS A 157 11.56 36.79 -9.37
CA HIS A 157 11.43 38.06 -8.65
C HIS A 157 9.97 38.35 -8.26
N GLN A 158 9.00 38.02 -9.13
CA GLN A 158 7.58 38.12 -8.81
C GLN A 158 7.18 37.04 -7.79
N THR A 159 7.69 35.80 -7.91
CA THR A 159 7.50 34.75 -6.90
C THR A 159 8.04 35.17 -5.52
N TYR A 160 9.23 35.78 -5.48
CA TYR A 160 9.81 36.32 -4.24
C TYR A 160 8.96 37.46 -3.67
N SER A 161 8.47 38.39 -4.51
CA SER A 161 7.57 39.47 -4.08
C SER A 161 6.26 38.93 -3.48
N GLU A 162 5.64 37.95 -4.13
CA GLU A 162 4.41 37.30 -3.69
C GLU A 162 4.58 36.57 -2.35
N VAL A 163 5.63 35.74 -2.21
CA VAL A 163 5.95 35.05 -0.96
C VAL A 163 6.22 36.05 0.18
N ASN A 164 6.91 37.17 -0.08
CA ASN A 164 7.11 38.21 0.93
C ASN A 164 5.81 38.94 1.30
N SER A 165 4.97 39.28 0.33
CA SER A 165 3.67 39.93 0.56
C SER A 165 2.77 39.06 1.45
N HIS A 166 2.65 37.77 1.14
CA HIS A 166 1.89 36.82 1.95
C HIS A 166 2.45 36.68 3.37
N LEU A 167 3.76 36.41 3.50
CA LEU A 167 4.40 36.28 4.81
C LEU A 167 4.27 37.55 5.65
N TYR A 168 4.31 38.74 5.04
CA TYR A 168 4.08 40.01 5.71
C TYR A 168 2.61 40.16 6.18
N GLN A 169 1.64 39.95 5.28
CA GLN A 169 0.20 40.06 5.60
C GLN A 169 -0.21 39.10 6.72
N VAL A 170 0.23 37.84 6.65
CA VAL A 170 -0.03 36.84 7.68
C VAL A 170 0.62 37.23 9.00
N LYS A 171 1.93 37.56 9.00
CA LYS A 171 2.67 37.89 10.22
C LYS A 171 2.09 39.13 10.94
N ALA A 172 1.77 40.18 10.19
CA ALA A 172 1.27 41.45 10.72
C ALA A 172 -0.09 41.31 11.45
N ILE A 173 -0.81 40.21 11.26
CA ILE A 173 -2.04 39.87 11.98
C ILE A 173 -1.78 38.76 13.01
N SER A 174 -0.97 37.76 12.68
CA SER A 174 -0.73 36.62 13.58
C SER A 174 -0.01 37.06 14.87
N GLU A 175 0.90 38.04 14.79
CA GLU A 175 1.57 38.60 15.98
C GLU A 175 0.59 39.32 16.93
N GLU A 176 -0.44 40.01 16.41
CA GLU A 176 -1.53 40.58 17.23
C GLU A 176 -2.35 39.52 17.98
N MET A 177 -2.34 38.29 17.46
CA MET A 177 -3.08 37.14 17.99
C MET A 177 -2.19 36.23 18.86
N GLY A 178 -0.91 36.54 19.03
CA GLY A 178 0.05 35.68 19.73
C GLY A 178 0.40 34.39 18.97
N ILE A 179 0.22 34.37 17.65
CA ILE A 179 0.46 33.23 16.76
C ILE A 179 1.75 33.44 15.94
N GLY A 180 2.63 32.45 15.98
CA GLY A 180 3.78 32.31 15.08
C GLY A 180 3.52 31.30 13.95
N PHE A 181 4.39 31.32 12.94
CA PHE A 181 4.38 30.35 11.84
C PHE A 181 5.75 29.69 11.66
N LEU A 182 5.75 28.37 11.42
CA LEU A 182 6.93 27.54 11.24
C LEU A 182 6.92 26.88 9.85
N GLY A 183 7.99 27.12 9.08
CA GLY A 183 8.27 26.43 7.82
C GLY A 183 9.28 25.30 8.04
N ILE A 184 8.80 24.07 8.04
CA ILE A 184 9.57 22.82 8.20
C ILE A 184 8.79 21.68 7.54
N GLY A 185 9.46 20.68 6.96
CA GLY A 185 8.80 19.56 6.27
C GLY A 185 7.89 18.72 7.15
N PHE A 186 8.16 18.62 8.47
CA PHE A 186 7.39 17.82 9.41
C PHE A 186 7.21 18.50 10.78
N GLN A 187 6.02 18.36 11.39
CA GLN A 187 5.66 18.90 12.70
C GLN A 187 6.56 18.32 13.81
N PRO A 188 7.47 19.12 14.42
CA PRO A 188 8.56 18.57 15.24
C PRO A 188 8.19 18.26 16.70
N LYS A 189 7.01 18.67 17.18
CA LYS A 189 6.67 18.62 18.62
C LYS A 189 5.46 17.76 18.97
N TRP A 190 4.47 17.66 18.08
CA TRP A 190 3.13 17.17 18.42
C TRP A 190 2.71 15.91 17.64
N GLY A 191 1.88 15.06 18.25
CA GLY A 191 1.30 13.87 17.62
C GLY A 191 0.01 14.20 16.87
N ILE A 192 -0.47 13.29 16.00
CA ILE A 192 -1.73 13.49 15.24
C ILE A 192 -2.90 13.88 16.18
N LYS A 193 -2.98 13.28 17.37
CA LYS A 193 -4.02 13.53 18.38
C LYS A 193 -4.01 14.96 18.96
N ASP A 194 -2.92 15.70 18.79
CA ASP A 194 -2.79 17.10 19.22
C ASP A 194 -3.11 18.11 18.09
N ILE A 195 -3.27 17.65 16.84
CA ILE A 195 -3.48 18.50 15.67
C ILE A 195 -4.99 18.72 15.43
N PRO A 196 -5.45 19.97 15.24
CA PRO A 196 -6.85 20.25 14.95
C PRO A 196 -7.22 19.84 13.52
N MET A 197 -8.34 19.14 13.36
CA MET A 197 -8.89 18.78 12.05
C MET A 197 -9.63 19.96 11.41
N MET A 198 -9.29 20.29 10.17
CA MET A 198 -9.95 21.36 9.42
C MET A 198 -11.33 20.91 8.89
N PRO A 199 -12.37 21.75 9.02
CA PRO A 199 -13.75 21.39 8.74
C PRO A 199 -14.09 21.48 7.24
N LYS A 200 -13.45 20.60 6.44
CA LYS A 200 -13.67 20.44 5.00
C LYS A 200 -14.06 19.00 4.70
N GLY A 201 -15.22 18.76 4.10
CA GLY A 201 -15.79 17.42 3.90
C GLY A 201 -14.87 16.47 3.12
N ARG A 202 -14.11 17.01 2.16
CA ARG A 202 -13.08 16.24 1.41
C ARG A 202 -12.06 15.57 2.34
N PHE A 203 -11.69 16.24 3.44
CA PHE A 203 -10.68 15.73 4.36
C PHE A 203 -11.24 14.65 5.28
N GLU A 204 -12.53 14.67 5.64
CA GLU A 204 -13.09 13.60 6.46
C GLU A 204 -13.14 12.27 5.67
N ILE A 205 -13.46 12.32 4.37
CA ILE A 205 -13.36 11.16 3.47
C ILE A 205 -11.91 10.65 3.41
N VAL A 206 -10.96 11.54 3.14
CA VAL A 206 -9.54 11.19 2.97
C VAL A 206 -8.90 10.71 4.29
N ARG A 207 -9.34 11.23 5.45
CA ARG A 207 -8.95 10.77 6.79
C ARG A 207 -9.40 9.34 7.07
N HIS A 208 -10.61 8.96 6.65
CA HIS A 208 -11.08 7.57 6.72
C HIS A 208 -10.44 6.67 5.66
N TYR A 209 -9.89 7.23 4.57
CA TYR A 209 -9.27 6.48 3.48
C TYR A 209 -7.77 6.23 3.67
N PHE A 210 -6.99 7.20 4.16
CA PHE A 210 -5.53 7.07 4.18
C PHE A 210 -4.98 5.90 5.02
N PRO A 211 -5.53 5.62 6.21
CA PRO A 211 -5.19 4.40 6.94
C PRO A 211 -5.33 3.16 6.05
N LYS A 212 -6.37 3.10 5.18
CA LYS A 212 -6.66 1.98 4.27
C LYS A 212 -5.57 1.67 3.24
N VAL A 213 -4.63 2.58 3.03
CA VAL A 213 -3.55 2.46 2.02
C VAL A 213 -2.15 2.70 2.58
N GLY A 214 -1.99 3.15 3.82
CA GLY A 214 -0.67 3.28 4.44
C GLY A 214 -0.65 3.92 5.82
N THR A 215 0.25 3.44 6.68
CA THR A 215 0.41 3.90 8.08
C THR A 215 0.78 5.37 8.24
N LEU A 216 1.46 5.96 7.25
CA LEU A 216 1.90 7.37 7.28
C LEU A 216 0.95 8.33 6.53
N GLY A 217 -0.17 7.86 5.97
CA GLY A 217 -1.09 8.71 5.21
C GLY A 217 -1.72 9.82 6.07
N LEU A 218 -2.05 9.52 7.33
CA LEU A 218 -2.49 10.52 8.31
C LEU A 218 -1.36 11.48 8.71
N ASP A 219 -0.12 11.00 8.80
CA ASP A 219 1.02 11.87 9.11
C ASP A 219 1.32 12.87 7.98
N MET A 220 1.06 12.48 6.73
CA MET A 220 1.06 13.43 5.61
C MET A 220 -0.08 14.45 5.74
N MET A 221 -1.32 14.01 5.99
CA MET A 221 -2.47 14.93 6.18
C MET A 221 -2.25 15.98 7.28
N PHE A 222 -1.79 15.54 8.46
CA PHE A 222 -1.81 16.35 9.68
C PHE A 222 -0.45 16.95 10.06
N ARG A 223 0.66 16.35 9.59
CA ARG A 223 2.00 16.61 10.15
C ARG A 223 3.08 16.89 9.12
N THR A 224 2.82 16.98 7.81
CA THR A 224 3.77 17.53 6.82
C THR A 224 3.42 18.95 6.34
N CYS A 225 4.44 19.66 5.85
CA CYS A 225 4.30 20.85 4.99
C CYS A 225 5.23 20.73 3.77
N THR A 226 4.77 21.09 2.57
CA THR A 226 5.58 21.15 1.33
C THR A 226 5.87 22.59 0.87
N VAL A 227 6.83 22.73 -0.06
CA VAL A 227 6.82 23.79 -1.06
C VAL A 227 6.94 23.18 -2.46
N GLN A 228 5.96 23.47 -3.31
CA GLN A 228 5.83 22.93 -4.66
C GLN A 228 5.85 24.04 -5.72
N VAL A 229 6.28 23.70 -6.94
CA VAL A 229 6.30 24.63 -8.08
C VAL A 229 5.56 24.02 -9.27
N ASN A 230 4.75 24.86 -9.91
CA ASN A 230 3.81 24.48 -10.97
C ASN A 230 4.30 25.10 -12.29
N LEU A 231 4.62 24.26 -13.28
CA LEU A 231 5.39 24.62 -14.49
C LEU A 231 4.76 24.09 -15.78
N ASP A 232 4.69 24.96 -16.78
CA ASP A 232 4.11 24.70 -18.09
C ASP A 232 4.97 23.92 -19.11
N PHE A 233 4.29 23.31 -20.08
CA PHE A 233 4.85 22.63 -21.25
C PHE A 233 4.22 23.13 -22.56
N SER A 234 4.92 22.99 -23.69
CA SER A 234 4.48 23.43 -25.02
C SER A 234 3.91 22.35 -25.92
N SER A 235 4.19 21.09 -25.63
CA SER A 235 3.73 19.93 -26.39
C SER A 235 3.83 18.67 -25.54
N GLU A 236 3.26 17.55 -25.99
CA GLU A 236 3.45 16.24 -25.37
C GLU A 236 4.93 15.83 -25.31
N ALA A 237 5.72 16.13 -26.35
CA ALA A 237 7.15 15.83 -26.38
C ALA A 237 7.95 16.64 -25.34
N ASP A 238 7.62 17.92 -25.16
CA ASP A 238 8.19 18.78 -24.10
C ASP A 238 7.74 18.32 -22.70
N MET A 239 6.47 17.96 -22.55
CA MET A 239 5.94 17.36 -21.32
C MET A 239 6.71 16.09 -20.95
N ILE A 240 6.90 15.15 -21.89
CA ILE A 240 7.65 13.91 -21.64
C ILE A 240 9.12 14.19 -21.29
N ARG A 241 9.77 15.16 -21.96
CA ARG A 241 11.15 15.60 -21.63
C ARG A 241 11.22 16.12 -20.19
N LYS A 242 10.37 17.08 -19.84
CA LYS A 242 10.33 17.67 -18.50
C LYS A 242 9.95 16.66 -17.43
N PHE A 243 8.96 15.80 -17.68
CA PHE A 243 8.53 14.76 -16.75
C PHE A 243 9.67 13.77 -16.45
N ARG A 244 10.38 13.29 -17.48
CA ARG A 244 11.56 12.41 -17.30
C ARG A 244 12.71 13.08 -16.54
N ALA A 245 13.07 14.31 -16.92
CA ALA A 245 14.11 15.07 -16.25
C ALA A 245 13.77 15.32 -14.76
N SER A 246 12.51 15.65 -14.49
CA SER A 246 12.01 15.85 -13.12
C SER A 246 12.03 14.55 -12.33
N LEU A 247 11.51 13.44 -12.88
CA LEU A 247 11.50 12.14 -12.22
C LEU A 247 12.88 11.48 -12.04
N ALA A 248 13.88 11.86 -12.83
CA ALA A 248 15.25 11.47 -12.53
C ALA A 248 15.78 12.13 -11.26
N LEU A 249 15.37 13.38 -11.02
CA LEU A 249 15.78 14.19 -9.87
C LEU A 249 14.80 14.12 -8.67
N GLN A 250 13.59 13.58 -8.86
CA GLN A 250 12.53 13.32 -7.87
C GLN A 250 11.87 11.95 -8.14
N PRO A 251 12.38 10.82 -7.61
CA PRO A 251 12.09 9.52 -8.22
C PRO A 251 10.79 8.86 -7.79
N GLU A 252 10.04 8.31 -8.76
CA GLU A 252 8.59 8.07 -8.68
C GLU A 252 8.11 6.68 -8.16
N PHE A 253 6.80 6.55 -7.93
CA PHE A 253 6.03 5.33 -8.15
C PHE A 253 4.71 5.67 -8.88
N MET A 254 4.23 4.80 -9.77
CA MET A 254 2.98 4.98 -10.53
C MET A 254 2.25 3.66 -10.79
N ALA A 255 1.03 3.52 -10.25
CA ALA A 255 -0.13 2.81 -10.81
C ALA A 255 -1.23 2.60 -9.75
N GLY A 256 -2.49 2.84 -10.11
CA GLY A 256 -3.67 2.50 -9.33
C GLY A 256 -4.93 2.54 -10.21
N LYS A 257 -5.96 1.75 -9.87
CA LYS A 257 -7.26 1.77 -10.55
C LYS A 257 -8.35 2.25 -9.60
N LEU A 258 -9.20 3.16 -10.05
CA LEU A 258 -10.45 3.49 -9.37
C LEU A 258 -11.50 2.37 -9.58
N PRO A 259 -12.31 2.04 -8.57
CA PRO A 259 -13.63 1.46 -8.79
C PRO A 259 -14.62 2.54 -9.27
N SER A 260 -15.54 2.18 -10.17
CA SER A 260 -16.60 3.07 -10.65
C SER A 260 -17.79 3.10 -9.68
N LEU A 261 -18.36 4.29 -9.43
CA LEU A 261 -19.68 4.42 -8.81
C LEU A 261 -20.76 3.92 -9.79
N PRO A 262 -21.85 3.27 -9.32
CA PRO A 262 -22.87 2.72 -10.19
C PRO A 262 -23.84 3.81 -10.69
N GLY A 263 -23.82 4.08 -12.00
CA GLY A 263 -24.91 4.76 -12.73
C GLY A 263 -24.64 6.18 -13.21
N GLU A 264 -23.63 6.87 -12.69
CA GLU A 264 -23.28 8.24 -13.12
C GLU A 264 -22.12 8.23 -14.14
N LEU A 265 -22.14 9.19 -15.07
CA LEU A 265 -21.06 9.42 -16.05
C LEU A 265 -20.16 10.57 -15.56
N PRO A 266 -18.82 10.41 -15.62
CA PRO A 266 -17.90 11.43 -15.09
C PRO A 266 -17.86 12.68 -15.99
N THR A 267 -17.65 13.84 -15.38
CA THR A 267 -17.41 15.12 -16.06
C THR A 267 -15.92 15.50 -16.05
N LEU A 268 -15.54 16.52 -16.83
CA LEU A 268 -14.18 17.08 -16.80
C LEU A 268 -13.84 17.76 -15.46
N ASN A 269 -14.85 18.16 -14.68
CA ASN A 269 -14.65 18.63 -13.31
C ASN A 269 -14.23 17.47 -12.39
N ASP A 270 -14.88 16.32 -12.52
CA ASP A 270 -14.57 15.14 -11.70
C ASP A 270 -13.19 14.57 -12.06
N TRP A 271 -12.78 14.70 -13.33
CA TRP A 271 -11.41 14.43 -13.78
C TRP A 271 -10.38 15.40 -13.17
N GLU A 272 -10.65 16.72 -13.17
CA GLU A 272 -9.78 17.72 -12.51
C GLU A 272 -9.62 17.48 -11.00
N VAL A 273 -10.73 17.13 -10.33
CA VAL A 273 -10.76 16.74 -8.92
C VAL A 273 -9.98 15.45 -8.71
N HIS A 274 -10.23 14.41 -9.51
CA HIS A 274 -9.54 13.13 -9.38
C HIS A 274 -8.03 13.25 -9.58
N ILE A 275 -7.54 13.93 -10.62
CA ILE A 275 -6.09 14.13 -10.79
C ILE A 275 -5.50 14.88 -9.57
N GLY A 276 -6.26 15.82 -9.00
CA GLY A 276 -5.90 16.50 -7.75
C GLY A 276 -5.73 15.58 -6.53
N THR A 277 -6.27 14.35 -6.57
CA THR A 277 -6.12 13.32 -5.51
C THR A 277 -5.00 12.30 -5.77
N ILE A 278 -4.29 12.38 -6.89
CA ILE A 278 -3.11 11.54 -7.18
C ILE A 278 -1.87 12.26 -6.62
N TYR A 279 -0.93 11.55 -5.99
CA TYR A 279 0.25 12.15 -5.34
C TYR A 279 1.58 11.45 -5.67
N PRO A 280 2.05 11.46 -6.94
CA PRO A 280 3.42 11.10 -7.30
C PRO A 280 4.42 12.18 -6.83
N GLU A 281 5.72 11.96 -7.00
CA GLU A 281 6.74 13.00 -6.75
C GLU A 281 6.65 14.17 -7.75
N VAL A 282 6.23 13.89 -8.99
CA VAL A 282 5.97 14.88 -10.04
C VAL A 282 4.60 14.58 -10.65
N ARG A 283 3.67 15.53 -10.56
CA ARG A 283 2.27 15.32 -11.01
C ARG A 283 2.01 16.02 -12.34
N LEU A 284 1.25 15.35 -13.21
CA LEU A 284 0.78 15.91 -14.48
C LEU A 284 -0.69 16.32 -14.39
N LYS A 285 -0.94 17.61 -14.59
CA LYS A 285 -2.25 18.21 -14.89
C LYS A 285 -2.16 18.94 -16.24
N LYS A 286 -2.82 20.08 -16.40
CA LYS A 286 -2.57 21.05 -17.49
C LYS A 286 -1.24 21.82 -17.33
N PHE A 287 -0.43 21.40 -16.37
CA PHE A 287 0.92 21.85 -16.00
C PHE A 287 1.58 20.69 -15.23
N LEU A 288 2.89 20.76 -15.00
CA LEU A 288 3.63 19.83 -14.15
C LEU A 288 3.81 20.42 -12.74
N GLU A 289 3.70 19.60 -11.71
CA GLU A 289 3.88 20.00 -10.31
C GLU A 289 5.05 19.21 -9.70
N MET A 290 6.06 19.91 -9.16
CA MET A 290 7.22 19.29 -8.49
C MET A 290 6.96 19.20 -6.98
N ARG A 291 6.86 18.00 -6.41
CA ARG A 291 6.21 17.78 -5.09
C ARG A 291 7.15 17.30 -3.98
N GLY A 292 8.28 16.68 -4.33
CA GLY A 292 9.22 16.07 -3.38
C GLY A 292 10.14 17.06 -2.63
N ALA A 293 9.61 18.12 -2.03
CA ALA A 293 10.40 19.12 -1.29
C ALA A 293 9.74 19.61 0.00
N ASP A 294 10.45 19.46 1.13
CA ASP A 294 10.05 19.96 2.45
C ASP A 294 9.76 21.48 2.46
N GLY A 295 8.66 21.86 3.12
CA GLY A 295 8.41 23.24 3.51
C GLY A 295 9.54 23.81 4.37
N GLY A 296 9.83 25.10 4.24
CA GLY A 296 11.05 25.68 4.82
C GLY A 296 11.01 27.20 5.01
N PRO A 297 12.13 27.82 5.41
CA PRO A 297 12.26 29.27 5.53
C PRO A 297 12.21 29.96 4.17
N ARG A 298 11.92 31.28 4.14
CA ARG A 298 11.78 32.11 2.92
C ARG A 298 12.82 31.83 1.84
N GLY A 299 14.10 31.66 2.20
CA GLY A 299 15.18 31.37 1.25
C GLY A 299 14.94 30.08 0.45
N ASN A 300 14.44 29.02 1.10
CA ASN A 300 14.12 27.74 0.47
C ASN A 300 12.85 27.86 -0.39
N LEU A 301 11.85 28.60 0.08
CA LEU A 301 10.58 28.82 -0.64
C LEU A 301 10.77 29.47 -2.02
N CYS A 302 11.80 30.31 -2.17
CA CYS A 302 12.13 30.94 -3.45
C CYS A 302 13.22 30.17 -4.23
N ALA A 303 14.09 29.40 -3.55
CA ALA A 303 15.09 28.57 -4.20
C ALA A 303 14.51 27.34 -4.90
N LEU A 304 13.43 26.73 -4.38
CA LEU A 304 12.79 25.55 -4.98
C LEU A 304 12.20 25.87 -6.38
N PRO A 305 11.38 26.93 -6.56
CA PRO A 305 10.96 27.35 -7.89
C PRO A 305 12.14 27.70 -8.81
N ALA A 306 13.17 28.37 -8.28
CA ALA A 306 14.34 28.75 -9.06
C ALA A 306 15.10 27.53 -9.62
N LEU A 307 15.19 26.44 -8.85
CA LEU A 307 15.87 25.21 -9.25
C LEU A 307 15.20 24.61 -10.49
N TRP A 308 13.88 24.38 -10.43
CA TRP A 308 13.14 23.76 -11.52
C TRP A 308 12.97 24.67 -12.73
N VAL A 309 12.81 25.98 -12.53
CA VAL A 309 12.80 26.94 -13.65
C VAL A 309 14.15 26.98 -14.37
N GLY A 310 15.27 26.93 -13.63
CA GLY A 310 16.60 26.84 -14.23
C GLY A 310 16.82 25.56 -15.03
N LEU A 311 16.34 24.42 -14.53
CA LEU A 311 16.52 23.11 -15.16
C LEU A 311 15.57 22.84 -16.34
N LEU A 312 14.32 23.34 -16.27
CA LEU A 312 13.24 22.91 -17.17
C LEU A 312 12.78 23.99 -18.16
N TYR A 313 13.06 25.28 -17.92
CA TYR A 313 12.66 26.37 -18.84
C TYR A 313 13.75 26.80 -19.83
N ASP A 314 14.96 26.28 -19.70
CA ASP A 314 16.03 26.40 -20.69
C ASP A 314 16.27 25.05 -21.40
N GLU A 315 16.33 25.03 -22.73
CA GLU A 315 16.45 23.77 -23.48
C GLU A 315 17.82 23.11 -23.32
N VAL A 316 18.86 23.91 -23.12
CA VAL A 316 20.24 23.40 -22.94
C VAL A 316 20.38 22.77 -21.56
N ALA A 317 19.84 23.39 -20.51
CA ALA A 317 19.77 22.81 -19.18
C ALA A 317 18.92 21.53 -19.17
N LEU A 318 17.73 21.56 -19.80
CA LEU A 318 16.83 20.40 -19.89
C LEU A 318 17.49 19.22 -20.63
N GLN A 319 18.17 19.49 -21.75
CA GLN A 319 18.91 18.45 -22.48
C GLN A 319 20.07 17.89 -21.64
N ASN A 320 20.88 18.76 -21.02
CA ASN A 320 22.00 18.33 -20.17
C ASN A 320 21.53 17.49 -18.97
N VAL A 321 20.37 17.79 -18.37
CA VAL A 321 19.77 16.95 -17.31
C VAL A 321 19.34 15.59 -17.86
N LEU A 322 18.70 15.56 -19.04
CA LEU A 322 18.31 14.31 -19.69
C LEU A 322 19.53 13.45 -20.01
N ASP A 323 20.60 14.03 -20.54
CA ASP A 323 21.83 13.31 -20.90
C ASP A 323 22.57 12.79 -19.65
N MET A 324 22.69 13.62 -18.60
CA MET A 324 23.25 13.26 -17.29
C MET A 324 22.48 12.14 -16.56
N THR A 325 21.21 11.93 -16.91
CA THR A 325 20.33 10.94 -16.27
C THR A 325 19.86 9.82 -17.21
N ALA A 326 20.33 9.81 -18.46
CA ALA A 326 19.88 8.89 -19.51
C ALA A 326 20.19 7.42 -19.20
N ASP A 327 21.33 7.17 -18.55
CA ASP A 327 21.80 5.83 -18.17
C ASP A 327 21.38 5.42 -16.75
N TRP A 328 20.64 6.27 -16.02
CA TRP A 328 20.19 5.93 -14.66
C TRP A 328 19.12 4.84 -14.74
N THR A 329 19.31 3.74 -14.00
CA THR A 329 18.31 2.67 -13.96
C THR A 329 17.07 3.06 -13.13
N PHE A 330 15.99 2.30 -13.26
CA PHE A 330 14.80 2.51 -12.41
C PHE A 330 15.11 2.20 -10.94
N GLU A 331 15.98 1.23 -10.71
CA GLU A 331 16.44 0.75 -9.40
C GLU A 331 17.38 1.77 -8.76
N GLU A 332 18.26 2.41 -9.54
CA GLU A 332 19.07 3.56 -9.10
C GLU A 332 18.18 4.73 -8.65
N ARG A 333 17.19 5.09 -9.47
CA ARG A 333 16.17 6.10 -9.11
C ARG A 333 15.43 5.74 -7.83
N GLN A 334 14.89 4.53 -7.71
CA GLN A 334 14.21 4.06 -6.49
C GLN A 334 15.15 4.03 -5.27
N MET A 335 16.41 3.65 -5.45
CA MET A 335 17.42 3.60 -4.39
C MET A 335 17.68 5.01 -3.85
N LEU A 336 17.80 6.02 -4.73
CA LEU A 336 17.88 7.42 -4.32
C LEU A 336 16.63 7.86 -3.56
N ARG A 337 15.42 7.64 -4.10
CA ARG A 337 14.14 8.00 -3.42
C ARG A 337 14.09 7.47 -1.99
N ASN A 338 14.44 6.20 -1.79
CA ASN A 338 14.27 5.53 -0.51
C ASN A 338 15.44 5.74 0.48
N LYS A 339 16.60 6.25 0.02
CA LYS A 339 17.75 6.59 0.90
C LYS A 339 17.92 8.08 1.18
N VAL A 340 17.56 8.98 0.26
CA VAL A 340 17.69 10.43 0.47
C VAL A 340 16.97 10.94 1.73
N PRO A 341 15.78 10.46 2.11
CA PRO A 341 15.14 10.81 3.40
C PRO A 341 15.93 10.40 4.66
N LYS A 342 16.94 9.51 4.53
CA LYS A 342 17.78 9.02 5.63
C LYS A 342 19.21 9.59 5.61
N THR A 343 19.78 9.79 4.42
CA THR A 343 21.19 10.17 4.25
C THR A 343 21.41 11.46 3.43
N GLY A 344 20.36 12.08 2.91
CA GLY A 344 20.43 13.34 2.17
C GLY A 344 21.43 13.30 1.01
N LEU A 345 22.23 14.36 0.86
CA LEU A 345 23.32 14.41 -0.13
C LEU A 345 24.50 13.48 0.17
N LYS A 346 24.58 12.91 1.39
CA LYS A 346 25.60 11.92 1.78
C LYS A 346 25.23 10.49 1.32
N THR A 347 24.08 10.31 0.67
CA THR A 347 23.67 9.05 0.04
C THR A 347 24.70 8.60 -1.00
N PRO A 348 25.30 7.40 -0.87
CA PRO A 348 26.23 6.88 -1.88
C PRO A 348 25.52 6.66 -3.22
N PHE A 349 26.17 7.08 -4.30
CA PHE A 349 25.66 6.95 -5.67
C PHE A 349 26.81 6.80 -6.65
N ARG A 350 26.83 5.67 -7.39
CA ARG A 350 27.92 5.24 -8.28
C ARG A 350 29.29 5.42 -7.60
N ASP A 351 30.26 6.02 -8.29
CA ASP A 351 31.64 6.23 -7.78
C ASP A 351 31.79 7.33 -6.70
N GLY A 352 30.68 7.80 -6.12
CA GLY A 352 30.70 8.86 -5.11
C GLY A 352 29.42 8.97 -4.29
N SER A 353 28.91 10.18 -4.18
CA SER A 353 27.68 10.48 -3.43
C SER A 353 26.80 11.46 -4.20
N LEU A 354 25.51 11.47 -3.88
CA LEU A 354 24.50 12.35 -4.49
C LEU A 354 24.89 13.83 -4.40
N LYS A 355 25.74 14.22 -3.43
CA LYS A 355 26.40 15.53 -3.37
C LYS A 355 26.96 16.00 -4.72
N HIS A 356 27.75 15.16 -5.39
CA HIS A 356 28.44 15.57 -6.63
C HIS A 356 27.43 15.89 -7.72
N VAL A 357 26.46 14.99 -7.93
CA VAL A 357 25.33 15.20 -8.84
C VAL A 357 24.55 16.47 -8.47
N ALA A 358 24.32 16.74 -7.19
CA ALA A 358 23.62 17.94 -6.75
C ALA A 358 24.41 19.24 -7.03
N GLN A 359 25.75 19.19 -7.03
CA GLN A 359 26.59 20.32 -7.44
C GLN A 359 26.47 20.57 -8.96
N ASP A 360 26.46 19.51 -9.78
CA ASP A 360 26.27 19.62 -11.23
C ASP A 360 24.84 20.07 -11.60
N VAL A 361 23.81 19.54 -10.94
CA VAL A 361 22.41 19.98 -11.08
C VAL A 361 22.25 21.46 -10.76
N ILE A 362 22.83 21.96 -9.66
CA ILE A 362 22.76 23.38 -9.29
C ILE A 362 23.52 24.27 -10.27
N LYS A 363 24.63 23.78 -10.85
CA LYS A 363 25.34 24.47 -11.94
C LYS A 363 24.43 24.57 -13.17
N LEU A 364 23.86 23.46 -13.64
CA LEU A 364 22.93 23.46 -14.78
C LEU A 364 21.73 24.38 -14.57
N ALA A 365 21.18 24.41 -13.35
CA ALA A 365 20.08 25.29 -12.97
C ALA A 365 20.51 26.77 -13.02
N LYS A 366 21.68 27.13 -12.48
CA LYS A 366 22.22 28.50 -12.59
C LYS A 366 22.46 28.89 -14.05
N ASP A 367 23.09 28.02 -14.84
CA ASP A 367 23.36 28.25 -16.27
C ASP A 367 22.05 28.50 -17.06
N GLY A 368 20.96 27.80 -16.74
CA GLY A 368 19.64 28.02 -17.33
C GLY A 368 18.94 29.31 -16.87
N LEU A 369 19.11 29.71 -15.60
CA LEU A 369 18.62 31.00 -15.09
C LEU A 369 19.38 32.21 -15.66
N GLU A 370 20.68 32.07 -15.95
CA GLU A 370 21.44 33.10 -16.68
C GLU A 370 20.99 33.17 -18.15
N ARG A 371 20.77 32.03 -18.81
CA ARG A 371 20.21 32.00 -20.18
C ARG A 371 18.77 32.54 -20.28
N ARG A 372 18.00 32.54 -19.18
CA ARG A 372 16.73 33.27 -19.07
C ARG A 372 16.88 34.80 -19.03
N GLY A 373 18.07 35.34 -18.76
CA GLY A 373 18.38 36.78 -18.82
C GLY A 373 17.82 37.64 -17.67
N TYR A 374 16.90 37.13 -16.86
CA TYR A 374 16.26 37.87 -15.76
C TYR A 374 17.12 38.07 -14.49
N LYS A 375 18.40 37.65 -14.49
CA LYS A 375 19.31 37.70 -13.32
C LYS A 375 18.77 36.94 -12.10
N GLU A 376 18.18 35.77 -12.32
CA GLU A 376 17.49 34.98 -11.29
C GLU A 376 18.40 33.97 -10.55
N SER A 377 19.64 33.76 -11.02
CA SER A 377 20.58 32.75 -10.50
C SER A 377 20.92 32.90 -9.00
N GLY A 378 20.80 34.12 -8.46
CA GLY A 378 21.02 34.43 -7.04
C GLY A 378 20.06 33.70 -6.09
N PHE A 379 18.85 33.35 -6.53
CA PHE A 379 17.90 32.58 -5.70
C PHE A 379 18.41 31.17 -5.36
N LEU A 380 19.40 30.64 -6.10
CA LEU A 380 20.01 29.35 -5.85
C LEU A 380 21.18 29.37 -4.86
N ASN A 381 21.58 30.54 -4.32
CA ASN A 381 22.75 30.64 -3.44
C ASN A 381 22.60 29.80 -2.15
N THR A 382 21.42 29.82 -1.52
CA THR A 382 21.13 29.04 -0.30
C THR A 382 21.32 27.53 -0.50
N VAL A 383 20.91 26.99 -1.66
CA VAL A 383 21.02 25.55 -1.96
C VAL A 383 22.41 25.18 -2.51
N ALA A 384 23.12 26.11 -3.16
CA ALA A 384 24.50 25.92 -3.58
C ALA A 384 25.46 25.73 -2.39
N GLU A 385 25.24 26.43 -1.28
CA GLU A 385 25.99 26.22 -0.03
C GLU A 385 25.74 24.83 0.56
N VAL A 386 24.49 24.36 0.57
CA VAL A 386 24.10 23.01 1.03
C VAL A 386 24.76 21.92 0.17
N ALA A 387 24.77 22.07 -1.16
CA ALA A 387 25.44 21.12 -2.04
C ALA A 387 26.97 21.15 -1.90
N THR A 388 27.56 22.31 -1.60
CA THR A 388 29.01 22.46 -1.37
C THR A 388 29.45 21.82 -0.05
N THR A 389 28.66 21.99 1.03
CA THR A 389 28.98 21.47 2.37
C THR A 389 28.51 20.03 2.61
N ALA A 390 27.50 19.56 1.87
CA ALA A 390 26.75 18.32 2.11
C ALA A 390 26.05 18.23 3.47
N ASN A 391 25.94 19.32 4.22
CA ASN A 391 25.13 19.38 5.43
C ASN A 391 23.75 19.93 5.07
N GLN A 392 22.70 19.13 5.32
CA GLN A 392 21.33 19.64 5.33
C GLN A 392 21.20 20.74 6.38
N LEU A 393 20.33 21.72 6.11
CA LEU A 393 20.19 22.93 6.94
C LEU A 393 19.66 22.61 8.35
N SER A 394 20.57 22.45 9.31
CA SER A 394 20.29 22.78 10.70
C SER A 394 20.15 24.29 10.83
N LEU A 395 19.13 24.76 11.55
CA LEU A 395 18.79 26.18 11.67
C LEU A 395 19.84 27.00 12.46
N ASP A 396 20.84 27.59 11.78
CA ASP A 396 21.55 28.79 12.30
C ASP A 396 20.92 30.05 11.67
N PRO A 397 20.29 30.94 12.46
CA PRO A 397 19.60 32.11 11.93
C PRO A 397 20.53 33.23 11.41
N ARG A 398 21.87 33.09 11.45
CA ARG A 398 22.80 34.18 11.13
C ARG A 398 23.22 34.34 9.66
N SER A 399 22.92 33.40 8.77
CA SER A 399 23.28 33.53 7.34
C SER A 399 22.36 34.47 6.54
N ALA A 400 21.21 34.87 7.09
CA ALA A 400 20.15 35.57 6.35
C ALA A 400 20.42 37.07 6.04
N ALA A 401 21.58 37.61 6.41
CA ALA A 401 21.87 39.06 6.33
C ALA A 401 22.56 39.52 5.02
N GLY A 402 23.04 38.61 4.17
CA GLY A 402 23.86 38.96 3.00
C GLY A 402 23.11 39.20 1.68
N CYS A 403 21.80 38.96 1.62
CA CYS A 403 21.05 38.86 0.35
C CYS A 403 20.40 40.18 -0.11
N CYS A 404 21.18 41.27 -0.16
CA CYS A 404 20.97 42.45 -1.01
C CYS A 404 22.18 43.36 -0.88
N GLY A 405 23.05 43.39 -1.89
CA GLY A 405 24.08 44.41 -2.07
C GLY A 405 23.83 45.08 -3.42
N ASP A 406 23.64 46.40 -3.42
CA ASP A 406 23.46 47.16 -4.65
C ASP A 406 24.73 47.14 -5.49
N GLY A 407 24.55 47.11 -6.81
CA GLY A 407 25.65 46.94 -7.76
C GLY A 407 26.25 48.27 -8.21
N ASP A 408 27.56 48.25 -8.46
CA ASP A 408 28.26 49.30 -9.19
C ASP A 408 29.04 48.69 -10.38
N ALA A 409 29.32 49.46 -11.43
CA ALA A 409 29.62 48.91 -12.76
C ALA A 409 30.95 49.35 -13.39
N GLY A 410 31.56 48.45 -14.18
CA GLY A 410 32.81 48.65 -14.93
C GLY A 410 33.93 47.70 -14.48
N SER A 411 34.88 47.28 -15.31
CA SER A 411 35.11 47.52 -16.75
C SER A 411 35.89 46.33 -17.38
N ALA A 412 35.95 46.23 -18.72
CA ALA A 412 36.46 45.04 -19.42
C ALA A 412 37.95 45.09 -19.85
N ALA A 413 38.62 43.92 -19.83
CA ALA A 413 39.84 43.50 -20.56
C ALA A 413 40.05 41.99 -20.26
N THR A 414 40.32 41.01 -21.16
CA THR A 414 41.43 40.79 -22.13
C THR A 414 42.81 40.75 -21.44
N THR A 415 43.74 39.78 -21.61
CA THR A 415 44.05 38.82 -22.71
C THR A 415 44.78 37.51 -22.27
N THR A 416 44.92 36.54 -23.20
CA THR A 416 46.08 35.63 -23.47
C THR A 416 46.74 34.70 -22.42
N GLU A 417 46.64 33.38 -22.69
CA GLU A 417 47.73 32.41 -23.01
C GLU A 417 49.01 32.19 -22.14
N GLU A 418 49.19 30.91 -21.77
CA GLU A 418 50.38 30.03 -21.91
C GLU A 418 51.73 30.20 -21.16
N HIS A 419 52.29 29.03 -20.81
CA HIS A 419 53.73 28.66 -20.76
C HIS A 419 54.73 29.37 -19.80
N ARG A 420 55.08 28.69 -18.68
CA ARG A 420 56.35 27.89 -18.57
C ARG A 420 56.58 27.17 -17.22
N ARG A 421 57.47 26.16 -17.25
CA ARG A 421 57.90 25.30 -16.12
C ARG A 421 59.15 25.83 -15.40
N ARG A 422 59.30 25.55 -14.08
CA ARG A 422 60.59 25.17 -13.41
C ARG A 422 60.36 24.59 -11.99
N ARG A 423 61.32 23.80 -11.49
CA ARG A 423 61.40 23.16 -10.15
C ARG A 423 62.82 23.45 -9.52
N PRO A 424 63.32 22.79 -8.43
CA PRO A 424 62.97 23.07 -7.02
C PRO A 424 64.18 23.08 -6.02
N TRP A 425 64.15 23.88 -4.95
CA TRP A 425 65.04 23.77 -3.76
C TRP A 425 64.37 24.44 -2.53
N ARG A 426 64.68 24.17 -1.24
CA ARG A 426 65.02 22.95 -0.46
C ARG A 426 64.97 23.30 1.06
N GLN A 427 64.98 22.32 1.97
CA GLN A 427 64.80 22.53 3.44
C GLN A 427 66.06 22.95 4.23
N PRO A 428 65.91 23.52 5.45
CA PRO A 428 66.83 23.35 6.60
C PRO A 428 66.52 22.08 7.45
N ARG A 429 67.38 21.72 8.42
CA ARG A 429 67.45 20.35 9.05
C ARG A 429 67.74 20.32 10.56
N SER A 430 67.26 19.26 11.24
CA SER A 430 67.93 18.49 12.32
C SER A 430 67.12 17.21 12.62
N LYS A 431 67.56 15.94 12.45
CA LYS A 431 68.65 15.14 13.10
C LYS A 431 68.52 15.10 14.64
N CYS A 432 68.55 13.96 15.34
CA CYS A 432 69.31 12.68 15.16
C CYS A 432 68.46 11.41 15.47
N ARG A 433 68.60 10.25 14.77
CA ARG A 433 69.49 9.06 15.03
C ARG A 433 69.20 8.31 16.36
N ARG A 434 69.07 6.96 16.49
CA ARG A 434 69.24 5.73 15.63
C ARG A 434 68.15 4.69 16.07
N GLY A 435 67.87 3.50 15.48
CA GLY A 435 68.43 2.71 14.36
C GLY A 435 67.54 1.46 14.05
N PHE A 436 67.85 0.71 12.99
CA PHE A 436 67.10 -0.42 12.34
C PHE A 436 67.81 -1.80 12.61
N PRO A 437 67.43 -2.99 12.04
CA PRO A 437 66.14 -3.70 11.76
C PRO A 437 66.23 -5.24 12.10
N PRO A 438 65.72 -6.26 11.33
CA PRO A 438 64.34 -6.68 10.92
C PRO A 438 63.96 -8.17 11.25
N PHE A 439 62.81 -8.62 10.71
CA PHE A 439 62.46 -9.98 10.17
C PHE A 439 61.55 -11.00 10.91
N SER A 440 60.76 -11.69 10.05
CA SER A 440 60.27 -13.09 10.05
C SER A 440 59.35 -13.66 11.14
N SER A 441 58.07 -13.79 10.76
CA SER A 441 57.24 -15.03 10.74
C SER A 441 57.51 -16.20 11.71
N SER A 442 56.46 -16.72 12.35
CA SER A 442 55.92 -18.10 12.16
C SER A 442 54.97 -18.54 13.31
N LEU A 443 54.40 -19.75 13.20
CA LEU A 443 53.35 -20.33 14.05
C LEU A 443 53.87 -20.76 15.44
N ALA A 444 52.98 -20.80 16.43
CA ALA A 444 52.97 -21.87 17.44
C ALA A 444 51.58 -22.05 18.10
N THR A 445 51.25 -23.29 18.46
CA THR A 445 50.04 -23.71 19.19
C THR A 445 50.38 -24.24 20.58
N ALA A 446 49.57 -23.90 21.59
CA ALA A 446 49.34 -24.68 22.84
C ALA A 446 48.11 -24.08 23.55
N LYS A 447 47.07 -24.81 23.99
CA LYS A 447 46.97 -26.00 24.88
C LYS A 447 47.31 -25.76 26.36
N SER A 448 46.24 -25.45 27.10
CA SER A 448 45.82 -26.09 28.36
C SER A 448 46.84 -26.37 29.48
N SER A 449 46.55 -25.85 30.69
CA SER A 449 46.44 -26.69 31.90
C SER A 449 45.67 -25.96 33.00
N SER A 450 45.14 -26.72 33.96
CA SER A 450 44.37 -26.26 35.13
C SER A 450 45.05 -26.72 36.41
N PHE A 451 44.86 -26.03 37.55
CA PHE A 451 45.00 -26.64 38.88
C PHE A 451 44.14 -25.94 39.96
N SER A 452 44.04 -26.56 41.14
CA SER A 452 42.86 -26.54 42.02
C SER A 452 43.07 -25.92 43.41
N ALA A 453 42.02 -25.25 43.92
CA ALA A 453 41.64 -25.09 45.35
C ALA A 453 42.65 -24.40 46.33
N ALA A 454 42.36 -24.11 47.61
CA ALA A 454 41.21 -24.42 48.47
C ALA A 454 41.00 -23.42 49.65
N LEU A 455 39.89 -23.63 50.40
CA LEU A 455 39.61 -23.22 51.80
C LEU A 455 39.52 -21.72 52.21
N HIS A 456 38.34 -21.33 52.72
CA HIS A 456 38.12 -21.29 54.17
C HIS A 456 36.63 -21.41 54.57
N ARG A 457 36.33 -21.80 55.83
CA ARG A 457 34.97 -21.98 56.39
C ARG A 457 34.82 -21.26 57.74
N ARG A 458 33.66 -20.65 58.02
CA ARG A 458 32.78 -20.80 59.24
C ARG A 458 31.66 -19.72 59.25
N ARG A 459 30.38 -20.10 59.40
CA ARG A 459 29.50 -20.06 60.63
C ARG A 459 29.26 -18.63 61.18
N ARG A 460 28.06 -18.21 61.65
CA ARG A 460 26.77 -18.92 61.93
C ARG A 460 25.57 -17.94 62.11
N ARG A 461 24.40 -18.29 61.54
CA ARG A 461 23.02 -18.23 62.11
C ARG A 461 22.71 -17.34 63.35
N ARG A 462 21.62 -16.52 63.32
CA ARG A 462 20.25 -16.82 63.89
C ARG A 462 19.30 -15.58 64.03
N ARG A 463 17.99 -15.77 63.71
CA ARG A 463 16.75 -15.27 64.43
C ARG A 463 16.47 -13.74 64.52
N ARG A 464 15.22 -13.25 64.69
CA ARG A 464 13.83 -13.75 64.42
C ARG A 464 12.77 -12.63 64.65
N ARG A 465 11.71 -12.60 63.82
CA ARG A 465 10.28 -12.32 64.13
C ARG A 465 9.79 -10.91 64.55
N ARG A 466 8.50 -10.69 64.22
CA ARG A 466 7.51 -9.69 64.68
C ARG A 466 7.59 -8.30 64.07
N ASN A 467 6.46 -7.60 63.87
CA ASN A 467 5.05 -7.90 63.45
C ASN A 467 4.31 -6.55 63.62
N ASP A 468 3.45 -6.21 62.66
CA ASP A 468 2.16 -5.46 62.74
C ASP A 468 1.99 -4.34 63.81
N ASP A 469 1.72 -3.10 63.37
CA ASP A 469 0.38 -2.44 63.47
C ASP A 469 0.40 -0.94 63.01
N ASP A 470 -0.72 -0.53 62.38
CA ASP A 470 -1.34 0.78 62.06
C ASP A 470 -0.63 2.15 62.14
N GLY A 471 -1.00 3.05 61.20
CA GLY A 471 -0.82 4.51 61.30
C GLY A 471 -1.01 5.28 59.97
N ASP A 472 -2.05 6.12 59.88
CA ASP A 472 -2.33 7.00 58.71
C ASP A 472 -1.41 8.23 58.61
N GLY A 473 -1.26 8.78 57.40
CA GLY A 473 -0.67 10.11 57.16
C GLY A 473 -0.36 10.41 55.69
N ASP A 474 -0.97 11.46 55.13
CA ASP A 474 -0.67 11.99 53.79
C ASP A 474 0.69 12.73 53.75
N ASP A 475 1.43 12.63 52.62
CA ASP A 475 1.97 13.78 51.85
C ASP A 475 2.85 13.35 50.63
N GLU A 476 3.31 14.34 49.85
CA GLU A 476 3.71 14.27 48.42
C GLU A 476 5.12 13.71 48.04
N GLU A 477 5.28 13.54 46.71
CA GLU A 477 6.51 13.39 45.87
C GLU A 477 7.36 12.07 45.87
N PRO A 478 7.59 11.46 44.68
CA PRO A 478 8.62 10.43 44.45
C PRO A 478 9.99 11.00 44.04
N PRO A 479 11.10 10.22 44.17
CA PRO A 479 12.47 10.74 44.01
C PRO A 479 12.91 11.03 42.56
N ARG A 480 13.87 11.97 42.45
CA ARG A 480 14.30 12.62 41.20
C ARG A 480 15.22 11.79 40.31
N SER A 481 15.02 11.89 39.00
CA SER A 481 15.98 11.47 37.98
C SER A 481 17.03 12.55 37.67
N TRP A 482 18.23 12.11 37.32
CA TRP A 482 19.31 12.89 36.67
C TRP A 482 19.73 12.06 35.44
N THR A 483 20.11 12.59 34.27
CA THR A 483 20.81 13.86 33.98
C THR A 483 20.40 14.48 32.63
N VAL A 484 19.85 15.71 32.63
CA VAL A 484 19.79 16.60 31.43
C VAL A 484 20.15 18.06 31.75
N TRP A 485 19.97 18.49 33.01
CA TRP A 485 19.93 19.89 33.44
C TRP A 485 21.22 20.73 33.36
N ARG A 486 22.35 20.22 32.87
CA ARG A 486 23.63 20.97 32.82
C ARG A 486 23.89 21.82 31.56
N TRP A 487 22.99 21.80 30.57
CA TRP A 487 23.19 22.57 29.32
C TRP A 487 22.43 23.90 29.28
N LEU A 488 21.16 23.93 29.72
CA LEU A 488 20.29 25.11 29.60
C LEU A 488 20.59 26.22 30.62
N GLU A 489 21.18 25.88 31.77
CA GLU A 489 21.42 26.81 32.88
C GLU A 489 22.46 27.91 32.56
N ARG A 490 23.26 27.74 31.49
CA ARG A 490 24.26 28.72 31.04
C ARG A 490 23.69 29.92 30.28
N ARG A 491 22.39 29.97 29.97
CA ARG A 491 21.77 31.06 29.21
C ARG A 491 20.83 31.97 30.02
N ARG A 492 20.93 31.94 31.36
CA ARG A 492 20.09 32.74 32.28
C ARG A 492 20.87 33.76 33.14
N LYS A 493 22.05 34.20 32.67
CA LYS A 493 22.92 35.21 33.30
C LYS A 493 23.50 36.22 32.29
N ALA A 494 22.64 36.90 31.54
CA ALA A 494 22.99 38.09 30.77
C ALA A 494 21.71 38.80 30.27
N GLU A 495 20.98 39.48 31.15
CA GLU A 495 20.07 40.61 30.83
C GLU A 495 19.41 41.14 32.12
N THR A 496 20.05 42.13 32.73
CA THR A 496 19.51 42.98 33.81
C THR A 496 20.39 44.24 33.85
N HIS A 497 19.79 45.41 34.11
CA HIS A 497 20.32 46.75 33.74
C HIS A 497 20.23 47.03 32.22
N ALA A 498 19.76 48.20 31.75
CA ALA A 498 19.13 49.33 32.45
C ALA A 498 18.19 50.13 31.51
N CYS A 499 17.35 50.98 32.10
CA CYS A 499 16.64 52.08 31.42
C CYS A 499 17.21 53.44 31.87
N THR A 500 16.71 54.55 31.29
CA THR A 500 17.18 55.96 31.39
C THR A 500 18.40 56.28 30.49
N SER A 501 18.50 57.41 29.75
CA SER A 501 17.60 58.58 29.65
C SER A 501 17.73 59.40 28.33
N ILE A 502 16.58 59.93 27.86
CA ILE A 502 16.30 61.30 27.35
C ILE A 502 17.16 61.95 26.22
N ALA A 503 16.52 62.08 25.03
CA ALA A 503 16.34 63.21 24.08
C ALA A 503 17.36 64.37 23.83
N VAL A 504 17.34 64.90 22.58
CA VAL A 504 17.45 66.33 22.09
C VAL A 504 17.62 66.29 20.53
N VAL A 505 16.64 66.69 19.68
CA VAL A 505 16.36 68.04 19.07
C VAL A 505 17.38 68.40 17.93
N ALA A 506 17.05 68.94 16.73
CA ALA A 506 15.83 69.60 16.18
C ALA A 506 15.57 69.44 14.65
N ASP A 507 14.31 69.61 14.24
CA ASP A 507 13.69 70.39 13.12
C ASP A 507 14.33 70.62 11.72
N VAL A 508 13.47 70.65 10.67
CA VAL A 508 12.92 71.88 9.99
C VAL A 508 11.57 71.58 9.28
N ALA A 509 10.51 72.34 9.63
CA ALA A 509 9.21 72.59 8.92
C ALA A 509 8.28 71.41 8.49
N GLY A 510 6.94 71.55 8.41
CA GLY A 510 6.02 72.63 8.86
C GLY A 510 4.59 72.56 8.23
N ILE A 511 3.58 73.13 8.93
CA ILE A 511 2.20 73.51 8.48
C ILE A 511 1.06 72.43 8.51
N ASP A 512 0.26 72.50 9.58
CA ASP A 512 -1.23 72.58 9.72
C ASP A 512 -2.28 71.53 9.23
N ALA A 513 -2.95 70.93 10.24
CA ALA A 513 -4.41 71.05 10.53
C ALA A 513 -5.47 70.00 10.01
N PRO A 514 -6.68 69.89 10.64
CA PRO A 514 -7.35 68.58 10.92
C PRO A 514 -8.92 68.57 10.67
N PRO A 515 -9.85 67.88 11.41
CA PRO A 515 -9.74 66.73 12.36
C PRO A 515 -10.73 65.49 12.39
N PRO A 516 -11.92 65.37 11.76
CA PRO A 516 -13.11 64.80 12.46
C PRO A 516 -13.58 63.38 12.04
N LEU A 517 -14.32 62.56 12.84
CA LEU A 517 -14.73 62.63 14.27
C LEU A 517 -15.19 61.24 14.85
N SER A 518 -15.92 61.25 15.99
CA SER A 518 -16.44 60.17 16.87
C SER A 518 -17.74 59.43 16.39
N LEU A 519 -18.44 58.49 17.08
CA LEU A 519 -18.55 58.00 18.49
C LEU A 519 -18.58 56.43 18.56
N HIS A 520 -18.38 55.67 19.66
CA HIS A 520 -18.58 55.75 21.14
C HIS A 520 -19.95 55.26 21.72
N PHE A 521 -19.87 54.38 22.75
CA PHE A 521 -20.94 53.76 23.60
C PHE A 521 -21.96 52.75 22.96
N ARG A 522 -22.69 51.90 23.72
CA ARG A 522 -22.34 50.89 24.76
C ARG A 522 -23.56 49.99 25.13
N CYS A 523 -23.29 48.73 25.50
CA CYS A 523 -24.07 47.88 26.46
C CYS A 523 -25.53 47.39 26.21
N ARG A 524 -25.62 46.04 26.11
CA ARG A 524 -26.44 45.09 26.94
C ARG A 524 -27.97 44.91 26.75
N ARG A 525 -28.32 43.61 26.57
CA ARG A 525 -29.42 42.82 27.20
C ARG A 525 -30.87 43.10 26.73
N ARG A 526 -31.82 42.12 26.70
CA ARG A 526 -31.77 40.62 26.65
C ARG A 526 -33.21 40.08 26.45
N ARG A 527 -33.44 39.09 25.55
CA ARG A 527 -34.63 38.17 25.49
C ARG A 527 -36.00 38.86 25.18
N ARG A 528 -37.08 38.20 24.70
CA ARG A 528 -37.35 36.79 24.25
C ARG A 528 -38.51 36.76 23.21
N HIS A 529 -38.86 35.55 22.73
CA HIS A 529 -39.92 35.12 21.77
C HIS A 529 -41.34 35.80 21.94
N SER A 530 -42.32 35.68 21.02
CA SER A 530 -42.62 34.57 20.07
C SER A 530 -43.56 34.86 18.86
N THR A 531 -43.25 34.27 17.70
CA THR A 531 -44.13 33.61 16.67
C THR A 531 -45.52 34.17 16.27
N TYR A 532 -45.81 34.31 14.95
CA TYR A 532 -46.74 33.43 14.18
C TYR A 532 -46.83 33.69 12.64
N ARG A 533 -46.50 32.67 11.82
CA ARG A 533 -47.18 32.12 10.59
C ARG A 533 -47.76 32.93 9.38
N ARG A 534 -47.33 32.51 8.16
CA ARG A 534 -48.07 32.19 6.87
C ARG A 534 -48.01 33.12 5.62
N TYR A 535 -47.57 32.53 4.47
CA TYR A 535 -47.93 32.62 3.00
C TYR A 535 -48.32 33.97 2.33
N TRP A 536 -48.05 34.27 1.03
CA TRP A 536 -48.30 33.49 -0.22
C TRP A 536 -47.69 34.16 -1.51
N ILE A 537 -47.59 33.40 -2.63
CA ILE A 537 -47.61 33.78 -4.09
C ILE A 537 -46.35 34.39 -4.78
N GLU A 538 -46.25 34.12 -6.10
CA GLU A 538 -45.15 34.29 -7.07
C GLU A 538 -45.35 35.49 -8.05
N ALA A 539 -44.33 35.82 -8.88
CA ALA A 539 -44.51 36.29 -10.28
C ALA A 539 -43.20 36.34 -11.13
N ASP A 540 -42.99 35.28 -11.92
CA ASP A 540 -42.58 35.20 -13.35
C ASP A 540 -41.93 36.41 -14.11
N PHE A 541 -40.88 36.14 -14.93
CA PHE A 541 -40.86 36.49 -16.37
C PHE A 541 -39.73 35.78 -17.18
N THR A 542 -39.92 35.59 -18.50
CA THR A 542 -38.94 34.97 -19.44
C THR A 542 -38.86 35.64 -20.83
N ALA A 543 -37.83 35.33 -21.62
CA ALA A 543 -37.65 35.72 -23.03
C ALA A 543 -37.13 34.55 -23.90
N ARG A 544 -37.25 34.60 -25.24
CA ARG A 544 -37.12 33.44 -26.17
C ARG A 544 -36.34 33.70 -27.48
N LEU A 545 -35.74 32.64 -28.05
CA LEU A 545 -35.76 32.12 -29.46
C LEU A 545 -35.07 30.71 -29.46
N VAL A 546 -35.35 29.63 -30.21
CA VAL A 546 -36.14 29.27 -31.44
C VAL A 546 -35.32 29.42 -32.76
N ASN A 547 -35.08 28.39 -33.62
CA ASN A 547 -35.49 26.96 -33.62
C ASN A 547 -34.69 26.04 -34.62
N MET A 548 -34.80 24.70 -34.45
CA MET A 548 -34.84 23.54 -35.42
C MET A 548 -33.98 23.47 -36.71
N ALA A 549 -33.48 22.33 -37.27
CA ALA A 549 -33.68 20.85 -37.18
C ALA A 549 -34.56 20.17 -38.29
N LEU A 550 -34.32 18.86 -38.53
CA LEU A 550 -34.90 17.84 -39.50
C LEU A 550 -33.96 17.48 -40.69
N VAL A 551 -33.73 16.24 -41.21
CA VAL A 551 -34.26 14.83 -41.12
C VAL A 551 -35.01 14.33 -42.39
N SER A 552 -34.51 13.26 -43.05
CA SER A 552 -35.22 12.32 -43.97
C SER A 552 -34.25 11.19 -44.49
N GLN A 553 -34.67 10.18 -45.28
CA GLN A 553 -35.24 8.87 -44.87
C GLN A 553 -35.11 7.81 -46.02
N ALA A 554 -35.37 6.52 -45.74
CA ALA A 554 -35.45 5.34 -46.67
C ALA A 554 -34.14 4.86 -47.36
N GLY A 555 -33.97 3.57 -47.74
CA GLY A 555 -34.72 2.34 -47.39
C GLY A 555 -34.84 1.31 -48.54
N LEU A 556 -34.35 0.05 -48.39
CA LEU A 556 -34.67 -1.14 -49.21
C LEU A 556 -34.10 -2.46 -48.60
N THR A 557 -34.44 -3.63 -49.16
CA THR A 557 -34.39 -4.98 -48.50
C THR A 557 -33.65 -6.10 -49.26
N VAL A 558 -32.95 -6.99 -48.54
CA VAL A 558 -32.63 -8.40 -48.95
C VAL A 558 -32.62 -9.32 -47.70
N THR A 559 -32.81 -10.64 -47.86
CA THR A 559 -33.01 -11.66 -46.79
C THR A 559 -31.85 -12.65 -46.60
N THR A 560 -31.72 -13.26 -45.41
CA THR A 560 -31.36 -14.69 -45.15
C THR A 560 -31.44 -15.07 -43.66
N ASN A 561 -31.31 -16.36 -43.31
CA ASN A 561 -31.68 -16.98 -42.00
C ASN A 561 -30.51 -17.09 -40.98
N GLY A 562 -30.82 -17.25 -39.67
CA GLY A 562 -29.82 -17.59 -38.62
C GLY A 562 -30.36 -17.74 -37.17
N ASN A 563 -30.73 -18.95 -36.77
CA ASN A 563 -31.50 -19.32 -35.55
C ASN A 563 -30.92 -19.01 -34.14
N HIS A 564 -31.85 -18.82 -33.18
CA HIS A 564 -31.85 -19.17 -31.72
C HIS A 564 -30.95 -18.40 -30.71
N ARG A 565 -31.57 -17.68 -29.74
CA ARG A 565 -31.89 -18.03 -28.32
C ARG A 565 -30.65 -18.04 -27.38
N VAL A 566 -30.70 -17.55 -26.14
CA VAL A 566 -31.64 -17.81 -25.03
C VAL A 566 -31.92 -16.55 -24.17
N PHE A 567 -33.07 -16.51 -23.49
CA PHE A 567 -33.33 -15.71 -22.28
C PHE A 567 -33.84 -16.65 -21.17
N GLY A 568 -33.51 -16.36 -19.90
CA GLY A 568 -33.92 -17.16 -18.73
C GLY A 568 -34.94 -16.44 -17.83
N LEU A 569 -35.50 -17.16 -16.86
CA LEU A 569 -36.33 -16.63 -15.77
C LEU A 569 -36.07 -17.38 -14.46
N THR A 570 -36.30 -16.70 -13.34
CA THR A 570 -36.00 -17.11 -11.96
C THR A 570 -37.22 -17.66 -11.21
N ASN A 571 -37.01 -18.48 -10.17
CA ASN A 571 -38.04 -18.89 -9.21
C ASN A 571 -37.52 -18.85 -7.77
N ASN A 572 -38.36 -18.38 -6.84
CA ASN A 572 -38.22 -18.52 -5.39
C ASN A 572 -39.46 -19.23 -4.84
N ILE A 573 -39.31 -20.17 -3.90
CA ILE A 573 -40.40 -20.75 -3.09
C ILE A 573 -39.86 -21.03 -1.67
N GLU A 574 -40.64 -20.71 -0.63
CA GLU A 574 -40.34 -21.00 0.79
C GLU A 574 -41.21 -22.14 1.37
N SER A 575 -40.73 -22.71 2.48
CA SER A 575 -41.46 -23.42 3.57
C SER A 575 -42.87 -24.00 3.28
N SER A 576 -43.12 -25.32 3.20
CA SER A 576 -42.95 -26.43 4.18
C SER A 576 -44.15 -26.72 5.10
N SER A 577 -44.30 -27.99 5.52
CA SER A 577 -45.18 -28.55 6.59
C SER A 577 -46.64 -28.88 6.20
N PHE A 578 -47.31 -29.93 6.72
CA PHE A 578 -46.87 -31.09 7.54
C PHE A 578 -47.78 -32.32 7.27
N SER A 579 -47.64 -33.42 8.03
CA SER A 579 -48.20 -34.75 7.71
C SER A 579 -49.53 -35.16 8.40
N SER A 580 -50.27 -36.03 7.71
CA SER A 580 -51.07 -37.18 8.24
C SER A 580 -52.11 -36.99 9.38
N SER A 581 -53.40 -37.29 9.10
CA SER A 581 -54.12 -38.39 9.78
C SER A 581 -55.52 -38.70 9.18
N SER A 582 -55.81 -40.00 9.20
CA SER A 582 -56.93 -40.87 8.79
C SER A 582 -58.40 -40.63 9.25
N TYR A 583 -59.29 -41.51 8.73
CA TYR A 583 -60.66 -41.90 9.14
C TYR A 583 -61.93 -41.07 8.77
N TYR A 584 -62.65 -41.60 7.76
CA TYR A 584 -64.11 -41.83 7.66
C TYR A 584 -65.16 -40.70 7.41
N SER A 585 -65.85 -40.87 6.26
CA SER A 585 -67.32 -40.81 6.08
C SER A 585 -68.09 -39.47 6.13
N THR A 586 -68.56 -38.98 4.97
CA THR A 586 -69.98 -39.20 4.56
C THR A 586 -70.36 -38.71 3.14
N LYS A 587 -71.16 -39.55 2.46
CA LYS A 587 -72.10 -39.37 1.32
C LYS A 587 -72.30 -37.97 0.65
N LYS A 588 -71.94 -37.88 -0.65
CA LYS A 588 -72.74 -37.46 -1.87
C LYS A 588 -73.49 -36.09 -1.90
N PRO A 589 -73.97 -35.58 -3.07
CA PRO A 589 -73.65 -35.82 -4.51
C PRO A 589 -73.17 -34.47 -5.17
N ARG A 590 -73.29 -34.06 -6.46
CA ARG A 590 -73.92 -34.53 -7.73
C ARG A 590 -73.03 -34.20 -8.97
N ARG A 591 -72.95 -35.17 -9.89
CA ARG A 591 -72.97 -35.11 -11.39
C ARG A 591 -72.91 -33.74 -12.12
N GLY A 592 -72.05 -33.67 -13.17
CA GLY A 592 -71.98 -32.54 -14.11
C GLY A 592 -71.19 -32.75 -15.43
N TYR A 593 -71.30 -33.92 -16.08
CA TYR A 593 -70.87 -34.27 -17.47
C TYR A 593 -69.80 -33.45 -18.23
N ARG A 594 -68.70 -34.13 -18.61
CA ARG A 594 -68.35 -34.35 -20.03
C ARG A 594 -67.49 -35.61 -20.22
N ILE A 595 -67.45 -36.15 -21.45
CA ILE A 595 -66.85 -37.45 -21.76
C ILE A 595 -65.71 -37.32 -22.79
N ILE A 596 -64.55 -37.84 -22.39
CA ILE A 596 -63.50 -38.54 -23.15
C ILE A 596 -63.23 -38.11 -24.62
N VAL A 597 -61.99 -37.67 -24.86
CA VAL A 597 -61.17 -38.16 -25.98
C VAL A 597 -59.86 -38.68 -25.36
N ALA A 598 -59.29 -39.77 -25.89
CA ALA A 598 -58.14 -40.43 -25.29
C ALA A 598 -56.80 -39.77 -25.66
N GLY A 599 -55.86 -39.79 -24.72
CA GLY A 599 -54.44 -39.51 -24.92
C GLY A 599 -53.61 -40.54 -24.16
N SER A 600 -52.47 -40.95 -24.73
CA SER A 600 -51.57 -41.97 -24.15
C SER A 600 -51.09 -41.59 -22.74
N PRO A 601 -50.74 -42.57 -21.89
CA PRO A 601 -50.11 -42.27 -20.60
C PRO A 601 -48.84 -41.44 -20.83
N PRO A 602 -48.65 -40.31 -20.12
CA PRO A 602 -47.35 -39.66 -20.10
C PRO A 602 -46.36 -40.64 -19.45
N THR A 603 -45.26 -40.90 -20.16
CA THR A 603 -44.22 -41.84 -19.72
C THR A 603 -43.78 -41.51 -18.29
N GLU A 604 -43.59 -42.53 -17.45
CA GLU A 604 -42.93 -42.34 -16.16
C GLU A 604 -41.63 -41.59 -16.40
N THR A 605 -41.51 -40.40 -15.78
CA THR A 605 -40.31 -39.58 -15.93
C THR A 605 -39.23 -40.27 -15.13
N ALA A 606 -38.45 -41.10 -15.81
CA ALA A 606 -37.40 -41.92 -15.19
C ALA A 606 -36.54 -41.02 -14.30
N VAL A 607 -36.55 -41.30 -12.99
CA VAL A 607 -35.64 -40.67 -12.06
C VAL A 607 -34.25 -41.12 -12.51
N ILE A 608 -33.51 -40.21 -13.14
CA ILE A 608 -32.13 -40.45 -13.54
C ILE A 608 -31.35 -40.65 -12.26
N ALA A 609 -31.12 -41.92 -11.91
CA ALA A 609 -30.25 -42.28 -10.81
C ALA A 609 -28.88 -41.65 -11.10
N THR A 610 -28.40 -40.82 -10.18
CA THR A 610 -27.05 -40.29 -10.27
C THR A 610 -26.10 -41.46 -10.05
N GLU A 611 -25.31 -41.79 -11.06
CA GLU A 611 -24.36 -42.89 -10.98
C GLU A 611 -23.32 -42.60 -9.87
N PRO A 612 -22.94 -43.61 -9.05
CA PRO A 612 -21.93 -43.40 -8.02
C PRO A 612 -20.61 -42.96 -8.61
N LEU A 613 -19.93 -42.01 -7.96
CA LEU A 613 -18.62 -41.52 -8.41
C LEU A 613 -17.62 -42.68 -8.55
N THR A 614 -16.95 -42.72 -9.70
CA THR A 614 -15.87 -43.65 -10.00
C THR A 614 -14.52 -43.07 -9.58
N LYS A 615 -13.46 -43.89 -9.60
CA LYS A 615 -12.08 -43.41 -9.44
C LYS A 615 -11.72 -42.40 -10.55
N GLU A 616 -12.21 -42.64 -11.77
CA GLU A 616 -11.95 -41.80 -12.94
C GLU A 616 -12.55 -40.41 -12.77
N ASP A 617 -13.74 -40.27 -12.16
CA ASP A 617 -14.33 -38.97 -11.83
C ASP A 617 -13.46 -38.15 -10.88
N LEU A 618 -12.79 -38.80 -9.92
CA LEU A 618 -11.89 -38.14 -8.98
C LEU A 618 -10.56 -37.72 -9.63
N VAL A 619 -10.05 -38.54 -10.57
CA VAL A 619 -8.90 -38.20 -11.42
C VAL A 619 -9.24 -37.01 -12.33
N ASN A 620 -10.36 -37.09 -13.06
CA ASN A 620 -10.88 -36.03 -13.92
C ASN A 620 -11.17 -34.74 -13.13
N HIS A 621 -11.62 -34.85 -11.88
CA HIS A 621 -11.80 -33.71 -10.99
C HIS A 621 -10.47 -32.98 -10.69
N LEU A 622 -9.37 -33.70 -10.43
CA LEU A 622 -8.05 -33.06 -10.26
C LEU A 622 -7.51 -32.52 -11.60
N ALA A 623 -7.63 -33.30 -12.67
CA ALA A 623 -7.21 -32.90 -14.01
C ALA A 623 -7.95 -31.66 -14.53
N SER A 624 -9.19 -31.42 -14.10
CA SER A 624 -9.95 -30.18 -14.40
C SER A 624 -9.30 -28.90 -13.84
N GLY A 625 -8.30 -29.02 -12.97
CA GLY A 625 -7.45 -27.91 -12.54
C GLY A 625 -6.47 -27.41 -13.60
N CYS A 626 -6.22 -28.18 -14.68
CA CYS A 626 -5.29 -27.82 -15.74
C CYS A 626 -5.70 -26.54 -16.48
N LYS A 627 -4.81 -25.54 -16.51
CA LYS A 627 -5.03 -24.22 -17.10
C LYS A 627 -3.88 -23.85 -18.04
N PRO A 628 -4.13 -23.26 -19.22
CA PRO A 628 -3.06 -22.74 -20.06
C PRO A 628 -2.34 -21.58 -19.35
N LYS A 629 -1.05 -21.37 -19.65
CA LYS A 629 -0.12 -20.54 -18.84
C LYS A 629 -0.61 -19.10 -18.59
N GLN A 630 -1.31 -18.49 -19.54
CA GLN A 630 -1.93 -17.15 -19.39
C GLN A 630 -3.08 -17.10 -18.37
N ASN A 631 -3.67 -18.24 -18.03
CA ASN A 631 -4.74 -18.39 -17.03
C ASN A 631 -4.22 -18.81 -15.65
N TRP A 632 -2.90 -19.04 -15.48
CA TRP A 632 -2.30 -19.32 -14.17
C TRP A 632 -2.44 -18.12 -13.24
N ARG A 633 -2.82 -18.36 -11.99
CA ARG A 633 -2.99 -17.32 -10.97
C ARG A 633 -2.23 -17.66 -9.68
N ILE A 634 -2.17 -16.70 -8.78
CA ILE A 634 -1.45 -16.76 -7.52
C ILE A 634 -2.50 -16.55 -6.43
N GLY A 635 -2.94 -17.63 -5.77
CA GLY A 635 -3.64 -17.51 -4.50
C GLY A 635 -2.63 -17.44 -3.37
N THR A 636 -2.90 -16.70 -2.30
CA THR A 636 -2.00 -16.65 -1.14
C THR A 636 -2.80 -16.56 0.13
N GLU A 637 -2.44 -17.37 1.10
CA GLU A 637 -3.20 -17.51 2.34
C GLU A 637 -2.26 -17.37 3.53
N HIS A 638 -2.70 -16.68 4.58
CA HIS A 638 -1.88 -16.47 5.78
C HIS A 638 -2.69 -16.41 7.06
N GLU A 639 -2.16 -17.05 8.09
CA GLU A 639 -2.70 -17.11 9.45
C GLU A 639 -1.92 -16.15 10.36
N LYS A 640 -2.56 -15.67 11.43
CA LYS A 640 -1.94 -14.78 12.44
C LYS A 640 -2.66 -14.87 13.78
N PHE A 641 -1.92 -14.76 14.88
CA PHE A 641 -2.50 -14.80 16.23
C PHE A 641 -2.99 -13.41 16.65
N GLY A 642 -4.27 -13.28 16.99
CA GLY A 642 -4.78 -12.09 17.68
C GLY A 642 -4.49 -12.13 19.18
N PHE A 643 -4.19 -10.99 19.80
CA PHE A 643 -3.90 -10.91 21.23
C PHE A 643 -4.33 -9.58 21.86
N GLU A 644 -4.63 -9.58 23.15
CA GLU A 644 -4.93 -8.39 23.95
C GLU A 644 -3.65 -7.60 24.28
N PHE A 645 -3.53 -6.33 23.90
CA PHE A 645 -2.29 -5.55 24.15
C PHE A 645 -1.89 -5.47 25.63
N GLY A 646 -2.87 -5.36 26.55
CA GLY A 646 -2.60 -5.18 27.98
C GLY A 646 -2.25 -6.47 28.76
N THR A 647 -2.49 -7.65 28.19
CA THR A 647 -2.30 -8.95 28.88
C THR A 647 -1.46 -9.95 28.07
N LEU A 648 -1.27 -9.66 26.77
CA LEU A 648 -0.75 -10.53 25.73
C LEU A 648 -1.55 -11.83 25.53
N ARG A 649 -2.73 -11.99 26.16
CA ARG A 649 -3.58 -13.19 26.05
C ARG A 649 -4.10 -13.39 24.62
N PRO A 650 -4.29 -14.64 24.16
CA PRO A 650 -4.91 -14.90 22.86
C PRO A 650 -6.34 -14.31 22.80
N MET A 651 -6.70 -13.76 21.65
CA MET A 651 -8.02 -13.17 21.40
C MET A 651 -9.12 -14.25 21.46
N LYS A 652 -10.15 -14.01 22.28
CA LYS A 652 -11.27 -14.92 22.55
C LYS A 652 -12.28 -14.93 21.39
N TYR A 653 -13.17 -15.93 21.35
CA TYR A 653 -14.20 -16.01 20.31
C TYR A 653 -15.12 -14.78 20.28
N GLU A 654 -15.46 -14.21 21.43
CA GLU A 654 -16.36 -13.04 21.53
C GLU A 654 -15.72 -11.80 20.88
N GLN A 655 -14.41 -11.60 21.13
CA GLN A 655 -13.60 -10.55 20.50
C GLN A 655 -13.44 -10.81 18.99
N ILE A 656 -13.30 -12.08 18.58
CA ILE A 656 -13.28 -12.46 17.16
C ILE A 656 -14.62 -12.14 16.48
N ALA A 657 -15.75 -12.44 17.13
CA ALA A 657 -17.08 -12.20 16.56
C ALA A 657 -17.38 -10.70 16.40
N GLU A 658 -17.03 -9.88 17.40
CA GLU A 658 -17.12 -8.42 17.34
C GLU A 658 -16.22 -7.83 16.23
N LEU A 659 -14.99 -8.33 16.09
CA LEU A 659 -14.06 -7.97 15.03
C LEU A 659 -14.61 -8.33 13.64
N LEU A 660 -15.13 -9.55 13.45
CA LEU A 660 -15.72 -10.00 12.18
C LEU A 660 -16.98 -9.21 11.82
N HIS A 661 -17.89 -8.94 12.77
CA HIS A 661 -19.05 -8.09 12.52
C HIS A 661 -18.64 -6.66 12.13
N SER A 662 -17.69 -6.08 12.86
CA SER A 662 -17.20 -4.72 12.59
C SER A 662 -16.47 -4.60 11.25
N ILE A 663 -15.69 -5.60 10.84
CA ILE A 663 -15.08 -5.64 9.49
C ILE A 663 -16.17 -5.77 8.40
N ALA A 664 -17.16 -6.64 8.61
CA ALA A 664 -18.27 -6.83 7.66
C ALA A 664 -19.03 -5.52 7.41
N GLU A 665 -19.31 -4.76 8.45
CA GLU A 665 -20.10 -3.53 8.37
C GLU A 665 -19.26 -2.34 7.88
N ARG A 666 -18.00 -2.20 8.32
CA ARG A 666 -17.08 -1.10 7.97
C ARG A 666 -16.46 -1.23 6.58
N PHE A 667 -16.35 -2.45 6.04
CA PHE A 667 -15.69 -2.74 4.77
C PHE A 667 -16.51 -3.61 3.81
N HIS A 668 -17.78 -3.86 4.11
CA HIS A 668 -18.76 -4.53 3.25
C HIS A 668 -18.35 -5.96 2.85
N TRP A 669 -18.10 -6.81 3.84
CA TRP A 669 -17.95 -8.25 3.64
C TRP A 669 -19.26 -8.99 3.98
N GLU A 670 -19.52 -10.08 3.26
CA GLU A 670 -20.58 -11.05 3.54
C GLU A 670 -20.23 -11.85 4.80
N LYS A 671 -21.18 -11.99 5.75
CA LYS A 671 -20.96 -12.70 7.02
C LYS A 671 -21.16 -14.21 6.84
N ILE A 672 -20.14 -15.03 7.14
CA ILE A 672 -20.26 -16.50 7.11
C ILE A 672 -20.67 -16.98 8.51
N ILE A 673 -21.79 -17.68 8.59
CA ILE A 673 -22.41 -18.15 9.85
C ILE A 673 -22.49 -19.68 9.85
N GLU A 674 -22.07 -20.31 10.95
CA GLU A 674 -22.30 -21.72 11.27
C GLU A 674 -23.19 -21.76 12.53
N GLU A 675 -24.36 -22.41 12.43
CA GLU A 675 -25.44 -22.31 13.42
C GLU A 675 -25.87 -20.86 13.73
N ASP A 676 -25.53 -20.32 14.91
CA ASP A 676 -25.74 -18.91 15.30
C ASP A 676 -24.42 -18.11 15.40
N LYS A 677 -23.29 -18.71 15.03
CA LYS A 677 -21.94 -18.16 15.21
C LYS A 677 -21.38 -17.60 13.90
N ILE A 678 -20.92 -16.35 13.92
CA ILE A 678 -20.07 -15.85 12.84
C ILE A 678 -18.70 -16.53 12.92
N ILE A 679 -18.25 -17.13 11.83
CA ILE A 679 -17.04 -17.97 11.78
C ILE A 679 -16.06 -17.57 10.66
N GLY A 680 -16.40 -16.53 9.91
CA GLY A 680 -15.60 -16.03 8.80
C GLY A 680 -16.34 -14.92 8.02
N LEU A 681 -15.68 -14.39 6.99
CA LEU A 681 -16.23 -13.39 6.08
C LEU A 681 -15.89 -13.72 4.63
N LYS A 682 -16.61 -13.14 3.67
CA LYS A 682 -16.34 -13.27 2.23
C LYS A 682 -16.48 -11.95 1.49
N GLN A 683 -15.58 -11.68 0.54
CA GLN A 683 -15.68 -10.53 -0.35
C GLN A 683 -15.19 -10.91 -1.75
N GLY A 684 -16.14 -11.16 -2.66
CA GLY A 684 -15.86 -11.62 -4.02
C GLY A 684 -15.18 -12.99 -4.04
N LYS A 685 -13.85 -12.99 -4.22
CA LYS A 685 -13.00 -14.19 -4.21
C LYS A 685 -12.08 -14.30 -2.97
N GLN A 686 -12.08 -13.31 -2.09
CA GLN A 686 -11.38 -13.39 -0.80
C GLN A 686 -12.27 -14.02 0.26
N GLY A 687 -11.66 -14.81 1.14
CA GLY A 687 -12.28 -15.34 2.36
C GLY A 687 -11.46 -14.98 3.59
N ILE A 688 -12.13 -14.74 4.71
CA ILE A 688 -11.53 -14.62 6.04
C ILE A 688 -12.03 -15.81 6.86
N SER A 689 -11.09 -16.57 7.44
CA SER A 689 -11.37 -17.82 8.13
C SER A 689 -10.84 -17.80 9.57
N LEU A 690 -11.39 -18.68 10.41
CA LEU A 690 -10.89 -18.94 11.75
C LEU A 690 -10.39 -20.38 11.86
N GLU A 691 -9.12 -20.56 12.18
CA GLU A 691 -8.55 -21.87 12.51
C GLU A 691 -8.73 -22.22 14.02
N PRO A 692 -8.49 -23.47 14.47
CA PRO A 692 -9.05 -23.99 15.73
C PRO A 692 -8.79 -23.17 16.98
N GLY A 693 -7.63 -22.52 17.07
CA GLY A 693 -7.19 -21.66 18.18
C GLY A 693 -7.55 -20.17 18.03
N GLY A 694 -8.35 -19.80 17.04
CA GLY A 694 -8.68 -18.41 16.74
C GLY A 694 -7.62 -17.69 15.91
N GLN A 695 -6.72 -18.42 15.25
CA GLN A 695 -5.82 -17.84 14.25
C GLN A 695 -6.66 -17.28 13.09
N PHE A 696 -6.42 -16.01 12.75
CA PHE A 696 -7.31 -15.22 11.89
C PHE A 696 -6.76 -15.16 10.46
N GLU A 697 -7.26 -16.06 9.63
CA GLU A 697 -6.79 -16.32 8.27
C GLU A 697 -7.28 -15.28 7.25
N LEU A 698 -6.52 -15.05 6.19
CA LEU A 698 -7.03 -14.64 4.88
C LEU A 698 -6.74 -15.77 3.90
N SER A 699 -7.76 -16.22 3.14
CA SER A 699 -7.57 -16.89 1.85
C SER A 699 -7.76 -15.85 0.75
N GLY A 700 -6.65 -15.49 0.09
CA GLY A 700 -6.58 -14.41 -0.90
C GLY A 700 -7.15 -14.81 -2.27
N ALA A 701 -7.53 -13.81 -3.08
CA ALA A 701 -8.06 -14.08 -4.41
C ALA A 701 -6.96 -14.64 -5.36
N PRO A 702 -7.33 -15.48 -6.35
CA PRO A 702 -6.41 -15.91 -7.39
C PRO A 702 -6.08 -14.73 -8.34
N VAL A 703 -4.98 -14.02 -8.05
CA VAL A 703 -4.50 -12.84 -8.77
C VAL A 703 -3.40 -13.17 -9.79
N GLU A 704 -3.00 -12.21 -10.64
CA GLU A 704 -2.08 -12.45 -11.76
C GLU A 704 -0.62 -12.09 -11.42
N THR A 705 -0.45 -11.13 -10.52
CA THR A 705 0.85 -10.55 -10.13
C THR A 705 1.03 -10.48 -8.62
N LEU A 706 2.28 -10.61 -8.18
CA LEU A 706 2.70 -10.49 -6.78
C LEU A 706 2.49 -9.08 -6.23
N HIS A 707 2.43 -8.07 -7.11
CA HIS A 707 1.98 -6.71 -6.75
C HIS A 707 0.52 -6.71 -6.27
N GLN A 708 -0.37 -7.45 -6.93
CA GLN A 708 -1.75 -7.63 -6.48
C GLN A 708 -1.80 -8.44 -5.18
N THR A 709 -1.04 -9.54 -5.08
CA THR A 709 -0.95 -10.36 -3.86
C THR A 709 -0.53 -9.52 -2.65
N CYS A 710 0.54 -8.71 -2.79
CA CYS A 710 1.01 -7.88 -1.71
C CYS A 710 0.04 -6.72 -1.41
N ALA A 711 -0.64 -6.14 -2.41
CA ALA A 711 -1.69 -5.15 -2.19
C ALA A 711 -2.90 -5.71 -1.43
N GLU A 712 -3.29 -6.96 -1.71
CA GLU A 712 -4.37 -7.67 -1.01
C GLU A 712 -4.00 -7.95 0.45
N ILE A 713 -2.80 -8.47 0.70
CA ILE A 713 -2.26 -8.66 2.06
C ILE A 713 -2.23 -7.33 2.84
N ASN A 714 -1.77 -6.23 2.22
CA ASN A 714 -1.80 -4.90 2.85
C ASN A 714 -3.23 -4.43 3.18
N SER A 715 -4.17 -4.63 2.26
CA SER A 715 -5.59 -4.29 2.45
C SER A 715 -6.20 -5.05 3.63
N HIS A 716 -5.98 -6.37 3.71
CA HIS A 716 -6.49 -7.20 4.81
C HIS A 716 -5.87 -6.84 6.17
N LEU A 717 -4.54 -6.76 6.24
CA LEU A 717 -3.84 -6.41 7.48
C LEU A 717 -4.30 -5.04 7.99
N TYR A 718 -4.51 -4.07 7.09
CA TYR A 718 -5.14 -2.82 7.44
C TYR A 718 -6.56 -3.00 8.00
N GLN A 719 -7.46 -3.66 7.26
CA GLN A 719 -8.88 -3.73 7.62
C GLN A 719 -9.08 -4.37 8.99
N VAL A 720 -8.29 -5.40 9.29
CA VAL A 720 -8.22 -6.02 10.61
C VAL A 720 -7.70 -5.03 11.66
N LYS A 721 -6.54 -4.39 11.42
CA LYS A 721 -5.91 -3.45 12.37
C LYS A 721 -6.79 -2.26 12.72
N ALA A 722 -7.49 -1.70 11.74
CA ALA A 722 -8.37 -0.54 11.87
C ALA A 722 -9.64 -0.76 12.69
N VAL A 723 -9.91 -2.01 13.08
CA VAL A 723 -10.97 -2.38 14.02
C VAL A 723 -10.32 -2.90 15.30
N ALA A 724 -9.33 -3.78 15.19
CA ALA A 724 -8.62 -4.38 16.32
C ALA A 724 -7.97 -3.35 17.26
N GLU A 725 -7.39 -2.25 16.75
CA GLU A 725 -6.83 -1.19 17.59
C GLU A 725 -7.87 -0.49 18.47
N GLU A 726 -9.12 -0.36 17.99
CA GLU A 726 -10.23 0.21 18.78
C GLU A 726 -10.67 -0.74 19.92
N MET A 727 -10.48 -2.05 19.73
CA MET A 727 -10.78 -3.12 20.67
C MET A 727 -9.62 -3.43 21.64
N GLY A 728 -8.45 -2.78 21.48
CA GLY A 728 -7.24 -3.10 22.25
C GLY A 728 -6.57 -4.43 21.85
N ILE A 729 -6.81 -4.89 20.62
CA ILE A 729 -6.27 -6.14 20.05
C ILE A 729 -5.13 -5.85 19.08
N GLY A 730 -4.02 -6.57 19.22
CA GLY A 730 -2.92 -6.64 18.25
C GLY A 730 -2.93 -7.97 17.49
N PHE A 731 -2.12 -8.05 16.42
CA PHE A 731 -1.92 -9.30 15.65
C PHE A 731 -0.44 -9.60 15.44
N LEU A 732 -0.05 -10.85 15.70
CA LEU A 732 1.33 -11.33 15.74
C LEU A 732 1.65 -12.24 14.54
N GLY A 733 2.70 -11.90 13.78
CA GLY A 733 3.20 -12.67 12.64
C GLY A 733 4.36 -13.61 12.99
N ILE A 734 4.05 -14.79 13.54
CA ILE A 734 5.03 -15.80 13.99
C ILE A 734 4.53 -17.22 13.68
N GLY A 735 5.43 -18.18 13.46
CA GLY A 735 5.04 -19.55 13.08
C GLY A 735 4.36 -20.36 14.19
N PHE A 736 4.63 -20.03 15.45
CA PHE A 736 4.11 -20.74 16.63
C PHE A 736 3.88 -19.79 17.79
N GLN A 737 2.83 -20.01 18.58
CA GLN A 737 2.45 -19.21 19.74
C GLN A 737 3.58 -19.19 20.82
N PRO A 738 4.28 -18.05 21.02
CA PRO A 738 5.53 -18.03 21.77
C PRO A 738 5.37 -18.04 23.31
N LYS A 739 4.21 -17.66 23.84
CA LYS A 739 4.01 -17.35 25.27
C LYS A 739 3.06 -18.32 25.99
N TRP A 740 2.05 -18.86 25.31
CA TRP A 740 0.92 -19.56 25.96
C TRP A 740 0.88 -21.07 25.72
N GLY A 741 0.36 -21.81 26.71
CA GLY A 741 0.11 -23.25 26.62
C GLY A 741 -1.17 -23.59 25.83
N ILE A 742 -1.35 -24.84 25.37
CA ILE A 742 -2.58 -25.26 24.65
C ILE A 742 -3.85 -24.94 25.47
N LYS A 743 -3.79 -25.15 26.79
CA LYS A 743 -4.87 -24.87 27.76
C LYS A 743 -5.29 -23.39 27.84
N ASP A 744 -4.44 -22.48 27.35
CA ASP A 744 -4.62 -21.03 27.42
C ASP A 744 -5.15 -20.46 26.08
N ILE A 745 -5.35 -21.32 25.06
CA ILE A 745 -5.87 -20.96 23.74
C ILE A 745 -7.40 -21.17 23.71
N PRO A 746 -8.20 -20.21 23.21
CA PRO A 746 -9.64 -20.40 23.00
C PRO A 746 -9.91 -21.37 21.85
N ILE A 747 -11.02 -22.10 21.93
CA ILE A 747 -11.45 -23.06 20.90
C ILE A 747 -12.55 -22.41 20.06
N MET A 748 -12.40 -22.39 18.74
CA MET A 748 -13.42 -21.80 17.85
C MET A 748 -14.66 -22.70 17.73
N PRO A 749 -15.89 -22.14 17.79
CA PRO A 749 -17.14 -22.89 17.76
C PRO A 749 -17.49 -23.32 16.32
N LYS A 750 -16.79 -24.34 15.82
CA LYS A 750 -17.01 -24.95 14.50
C LYS A 750 -17.02 -26.47 14.67
N GLY A 751 -18.12 -27.14 14.33
CA GLY A 751 -18.35 -28.55 14.68
C GLY A 751 -17.26 -29.49 14.14
N ARG A 752 -16.70 -29.17 12.98
CA ARG A 752 -15.57 -29.90 12.37
C ARG A 752 -14.36 -30.05 13.31
N TYR A 753 -14.07 -29.06 14.15
CA TYR A 753 -12.89 -29.07 15.01
C TYR A 753 -13.05 -29.94 16.25
N GLU A 754 -14.26 -30.25 16.70
CA GLU A 754 -14.47 -31.19 17.80
C GLU A 754 -14.01 -32.59 17.41
N ILE A 755 -14.39 -33.06 16.22
CA ILE A 755 -14.01 -34.37 15.68
C ILE A 755 -12.49 -34.46 15.54
N VAL A 756 -11.86 -33.45 14.92
CA VAL A 756 -10.40 -33.44 14.71
C VAL A 756 -9.64 -33.35 16.03
N ARG A 757 -10.11 -32.58 17.00
CA ARG A 757 -9.52 -32.48 18.36
C ARG A 757 -9.55 -33.83 19.09
N HIS A 758 -10.64 -34.59 18.96
CA HIS A 758 -10.72 -35.94 19.52
C HIS A 758 -9.91 -36.98 18.73
N TYR A 759 -9.58 -36.71 17.47
CA TYR A 759 -8.77 -37.60 16.63
C TYR A 759 -7.27 -37.45 16.83
N MET A 760 -6.74 -36.22 16.89
CA MET A 760 -5.27 -35.98 16.89
C MET A 760 -4.49 -36.82 17.92
N PRO A 761 -4.91 -36.96 19.19
CA PRO A 761 -4.21 -37.79 20.18
C PRO A 761 -4.14 -39.30 19.86
N LYS A 762 -4.90 -39.77 18.86
CA LYS A 762 -4.89 -41.17 18.37
C LYS A 762 -3.77 -41.42 17.34
N VAL A 763 -3.18 -40.37 16.75
CA VAL A 763 -2.30 -40.46 15.56
C VAL A 763 -0.95 -39.73 15.67
N GLY A 764 -0.80 -38.82 16.64
CA GLY A 764 0.46 -38.12 16.93
C GLY A 764 0.36 -37.33 18.25
N THR A 765 1.49 -36.93 18.83
CA THR A 765 1.48 -36.16 20.09
C THR A 765 1.39 -34.64 19.87
N LEU A 766 1.79 -34.16 18.69
CA LEU A 766 1.84 -32.73 18.36
C LEU A 766 0.66 -32.23 17.52
N GLY A 767 -0.26 -33.10 17.11
CA GLY A 767 -1.41 -32.73 16.27
C GLY A 767 -2.37 -31.70 16.89
N LEU A 768 -2.47 -31.63 18.22
CA LEU A 768 -3.20 -30.55 18.91
C LEU A 768 -2.42 -29.22 18.85
N ASP A 769 -1.10 -29.26 18.89
CA ASP A 769 -0.26 -28.06 18.79
C ASP A 769 -0.29 -27.46 17.38
N MET A 770 -0.42 -28.30 16.35
CA MET A 770 -0.72 -27.86 14.99
C MET A 770 -2.01 -27.04 14.96
N MET A 771 -3.12 -27.62 15.44
CA MET A 771 -4.45 -26.99 15.45
C MET A 771 -4.50 -25.65 16.20
N PHE A 772 -3.97 -25.61 17.43
CA PHE A 772 -4.20 -24.50 18.36
C PHE A 772 -3.04 -23.50 18.46
N ARG A 773 -1.82 -23.87 18.08
CA ARG A 773 -0.62 -23.03 18.32
C ARG A 773 0.28 -22.77 17.12
N THR A 774 -0.08 -23.17 15.88
CA THR A 774 0.68 -22.79 14.66
C THR A 774 0.01 -21.68 13.83
N CYS A 775 0.82 -20.95 13.05
CA CYS A 775 0.38 -20.06 11.96
C CYS A 775 1.26 -20.27 10.70
N THR A 776 0.65 -20.34 9.53
CA THR A 776 1.31 -20.51 8.22
C THR A 776 1.27 -19.23 7.36
N VAL A 777 2.14 -19.19 6.34
CA VAL A 777 1.80 -18.56 5.06
C VAL A 777 1.98 -19.59 3.95
N GLN A 778 1.02 -19.67 3.02
CA GLN A 778 1.02 -20.61 1.90
C GLN A 778 0.63 -19.93 0.59
N VAL A 779 1.05 -20.53 -0.54
CA VAL A 779 0.73 -20.05 -1.89
C VAL A 779 0.13 -21.18 -2.72
N ASN A 780 -0.89 -20.84 -3.50
CA ASN A 780 -1.71 -21.74 -4.29
C ASN A 780 -1.43 -21.46 -5.77
N LEU A 781 -0.88 -22.44 -6.50
CA LEU A 781 -0.32 -22.29 -7.84
C LEU A 781 -0.85 -23.34 -8.83
N ASP A 782 -1.05 -22.90 -10.06
CA ASP A 782 -1.67 -23.65 -11.14
C ASP A 782 -0.68 -24.47 -11.98
N PHE A 783 -1.22 -25.47 -12.67
CA PHE A 783 -0.50 -26.30 -13.64
C PHE A 783 -1.27 -26.37 -14.98
N SER A 784 -0.59 -26.67 -16.08
CA SER A 784 -1.18 -26.75 -17.43
C SER A 784 -1.50 -28.15 -17.92
N SER A 785 -0.90 -29.17 -17.31
CA SER A 785 -1.11 -30.58 -17.63
C SER A 785 -0.67 -31.45 -16.45
N GLU A 786 -0.93 -32.75 -16.53
CA GLU A 786 -0.37 -33.74 -15.59
C GLU A 786 1.16 -33.70 -15.56
N ALA A 787 1.83 -33.59 -16.71
CA ALA A 787 3.29 -33.52 -16.78
C ALA A 787 3.87 -32.24 -16.12
N ASP A 788 3.18 -31.11 -16.25
CA ASP A 788 3.54 -29.86 -15.57
C ASP A 788 3.25 -29.94 -14.06
N MET A 789 2.13 -30.58 -13.67
CA MET A 789 1.80 -30.89 -12.27
C MET A 789 2.89 -31.76 -11.63
N ILE A 790 3.28 -32.88 -12.25
CA ILE A 790 4.35 -33.77 -11.76
C ILE A 790 5.67 -33.01 -11.56
N ARG A 791 6.08 -32.22 -12.56
CA ARG A 791 7.29 -31.38 -12.50
C ARG A 791 7.24 -30.41 -11.32
N LYS A 792 6.16 -29.65 -11.16
CA LYS A 792 5.98 -28.68 -10.08
C LYS A 792 5.84 -29.33 -8.71
N PHE A 793 5.23 -30.50 -8.61
CA PHE A 793 5.05 -31.24 -7.35
C PHE A 793 6.40 -31.81 -6.87
N ARG A 794 7.18 -32.45 -7.76
CA ARG A 794 8.55 -32.92 -7.46
C ARG A 794 9.46 -31.76 -7.06
N ALA A 795 9.45 -30.66 -7.81
CA ALA A 795 10.21 -29.44 -7.50
C ALA A 795 9.82 -28.83 -6.15
N GLY A 796 8.51 -28.69 -5.88
CA GLY A 796 7.99 -28.18 -4.62
C GLY A 796 8.41 -29.04 -3.42
N LEU A 797 8.20 -30.36 -3.48
CA LEU A 797 8.57 -31.27 -2.40
C LEU A 797 10.08 -31.27 -2.15
N ALA A 798 10.92 -31.30 -3.18
CA ALA A 798 12.37 -31.27 -3.02
C ALA A 798 12.85 -29.97 -2.36
N LEU A 799 12.27 -28.82 -2.74
CA LEU A 799 12.64 -27.51 -2.21
C LEU A 799 11.92 -27.10 -0.91
N GLN A 800 10.90 -27.83 -0.45
CA GLN A 800 10.13 -27.43 0.72
C GLN A 800 10.99 -27.21 1.98
N PRO A 801 11.99 -28.06 2.29
CA PRO A 801 12.92 -27.79 3.39
C PRO A 801 13.72 -26.49 3.22
N ILE A 802 14.01 -26.05 1.99
CA ILE A 802 14.70 -24.76 1.76
C ILE A 802 13.76 -23.59 2.04
N ALA A 803 12.48 -23.68 1.64
CA ALA A 803 11.49 -22.68 2.04
C ALA A 803 11.28 -22.67 3.56
N THR A 804 11.13 -23.83 4.21
CA THR A 804 11.04 -23.94 5.66
C THR A 804 12.24 -23.31 6.36
N ALA A 805 13.47 -23.48 5.82
CA ALA A 805 14.67 -22.84 6.35
C ALA A 805 14.69 -21.31 6.14
N LEU A 806 14.35 -20.82 4.95
CA LEU A 806 14.33 -19.38 4.63
C LEU A 806 13.27 -18.61 5.43
N PHE A 807 12.15 -19.25 5.75
CA PHE A 807 11.01 -18.66 6.46
C PHE A 807 10.94 -19.07 7.95
N ALA A 808 11.92 -19.82 8.48
CA ALA A 808 11.90 -20.32 9.86
C ALA A 808 11.72 -19.19 10.90
N ASN A 809 10.61 -19.24 11.64
CA ASN A 809 10.13 -18.14 12.47
C ASN A 809 9.31 -18.64 13.69
N SER A 810 9.74 -19.71 14.35
CA SER A 810 9.07 -20.23 15.56
C SER A 810 10.01 -20.84 16.63
N PRO A 811 10.96 -20.05 17.18
CA PRO A 811 11.96 -20.53 18.15
C PRO A 811 11.51 -20.58 19.62
N PHE A 812 10.29 -20.11 19.94
CA PHE A 812 9.81 -20.00 21.32
C PHE A 812 8.60 -20.89 21.59
N THR A 813 8.52 -21.41 22.82
CA THR A 813 7.35 -22.10 23.38
C THR A 813 7.23 -21.73 24.86
N GLU A 814 6.04 -21.34 25.31
CA GLU A 814 5.73 -21.04 26.72
C GLU A 814 6.75 -20.11 27.41
N GLY A 815 7.18 -19.06 26.69
CA GLY A 815 8.07 -18.03 27.20
C GLY A 815 9.57 -18.32 27.10
N LYS A 816 9.98 -19.40 26.43
CA LYS A 816 11.39 -19.85 26.38
C LYS A 816 11.80 -20.36 25.00
N PRO A 817 13.09 -20.28 24.63
CA PRO A 817 13.67 -21.00 23.51
C PRO A 817 13.36 -22.49 23.59
N ASN A 818 12.81 -23.06 22.51
CA ASN A 818 12.34 -24.44 22.47
C ASN A 818 13.35 -25.43 21.85
N GLY A 819 14.51 -24.93 21.39
CA GLY A 819 15.57 -25.74 20.78
C GLY A 819 15.44 -25.95 19.27
N TYR A 820 14.47 -25.28 18.63
CA TYR A 820 14.20 -25.30 17.20
C TYR A 820 14.23 -23.89 16.60
N LEU A 821 14.25 -23.80 15.27
CA LEU A 821 14.08 -22.57 14.49
C LEU A 821 12.69 -22.50 13.87
N SER A 822 12.16 -23.63 13.39
CA SER A 822 10.74 -23.80 13.11
C SER A 822 10.16 -24.94 13.96
N MET A 823 9.64 -24.61 15.14
CA MET A 823 8.84 -25.55 15.94
C MET A 823 7.57 -25.96 15.19
N ARG A 824 6.98 -25.05 14.40
CA ARG A 824 5.83 -25.36 13.55
C ARG A 824 6.12 -26.51 12.58
N SER A 825 7.26 -26.51 11.90
CA SER A 825 7.61 -27.61 10.98
C SER A 825 7.95 -28.89 11.73
N GLN A 826 8.58 -28.81 12.91
CA GLN A 826 8.76 -29.97 13.80
C GLN A 826 7.41 -30.57 14.24
N ILE A 827 6.40 -29.76 14.54
CA ILE A 827 5.05 -30.21 14.88
C ILE A 827 4.44 -31.05 13.75
N TRP A 828 4.58 -30.60 12.50
CA TRP A 828 4.12 -31.36 11.32
C TRP A 828 4.84 -32.70 11.09
N THR A 829 5.87 -33.08 11.88
CA THR A 829 6.42 -34.44 11.84
C THR A 829 5.66 -35.44 12.72
N ASP A 830 4.84 -34.97 13.68
CA ASP A 830 4.09 -35.80 14.65
C ASP A 830 2.64 -35.31 14.85
N THR A 831 2.03 -34.81 13.75
CA THR A 831 0.60 -34.49 13.66
C THR A 831 -0.22 -35.74 13.34
N ASP A 832 -0.02 -36.31 12.14
CA ASP A 832 -0.64 -37.54 11.67
C ASP A 832 0.17 -38.05 10.46
N LYS A 833 0.84 -39.20 10.63
CA LYS A 833 1.71 -39.80 9.59
C LYS A 833 0.98 -40.21 8.31
N ASN A 834 -0.34 -40.40 8.35
CA ASN A 834 -1.09 -40.89 7.19
C ASN A 834 -1.35 -39.78 6.17
N ARG A 835 -1.29 -38.52 6.59
CA ARG A 835 -1.71 -37.35 5.79
C ARG A 835 -0.64 -36.27 5.66
N SER A 836 0.59 -36.49 6.12
CA SER A 836 1.66 -35.48 6.17
C SER A 836 3.01 -36.01 5.67
N GLY A 837 3.98 -35.12 5.44
CA GLY A 837 5.34 -35.49 5.02
C GLY A 837 5.64 -35.28 3.53
N MET A 838 6.72 -35.93 3.08
CA MET A 838 7.39 -35.68 1.79
C MET A 838 6.81 -36.43 0.59
N LEU A 839 5.77 -37.27 0.78
CA LEU A 839 5.12 -38.08 -0.26
C LEU A 839 6.13 -38.71 -1.26
N PRO A 840 7.03 -39.62 -0.82
CA PRO A 840 8.17 -40.05 -1.64
C PRO A 840 7.76 -40.66 -2.99
N PHE A 841 6.57 -41.29 -3.06
CA PHE A 841 5.99 -41.84 -4.28
C PHE A 841 5.74 -40.82 -5.41
N VAL A 842 5.73 -39.51 -5.11
CA VAL A 842 5.66 -38.44 -6.13
C VAL A 842 6.89 -38.45 -7.04
N PHE A 843 7.98 -39.07 -6.61
CA PHE A 843 9.22 -39.24 -7.38
C PHE A 843 9.27 -40.55 -8.17
N ASP A 844 8.31 -41.46 -8.01
CA ASP A 844 8.22 -42.71 -8.79
C ASP A 844 7.85 -42.40 -10.25
N ASP A 845 8.39 -43.15 -11.22
CA ASP A 845 8.08 -42.97 -12.65
C ASP A 845 6.61 -43.23 -13.01
N SER A 846 5.86 -43.91 -12.14
CA SER A 846 4.40 -44.12 -12.28
C SER A 846 3.55 -42.93 -11.82
N PHE A 847 4.16 -41.89 -11.24
CA PHE A 847 3.39 -40.84 -10.56
C PHE A 847 2.59 -39.96 -11.52
N GLY A 848 1.32 -39.76 -11.18
CA GLY A 848 0.36 -38.88 -11.85
C GLY A 848 -0.85 -38.62 -10.94
N PHE A 849 -1.91 -38.05 -11.51
CA PHE A 849 -3.18 -37.81 -10.80
C PHE A 849 -3.76 -39.11 -10.22
N GLU A 850 -3.66 -40.23 -10.94
CA GLU A 850 -4.22 -41.51 -10.49
C GLU A 850 -3.57 -42.04 -9.21
N GLN A 851 -2.23 -42.03 -9.13
CA GLN A 851 -1.51 -42.48 -7.93
C GLN A 851 -1.75 -41.54 -6.72
N TYR A 852 -1.97 -40.23 -6.97
CA TYR A 852 -2.39 -39.31 -5.91
C TYR A 852 -3.85 -39.55 -5.46
N VAL A 853 -4.75 -39.92 -6.38
CA VAL A 853 -6.12 -40.32 -6.03
C VAL A 853 -6.11 -41.59 -5.18
N ASP A 854 -5.34 -42.64 -5.53
CA ASP A 854 -5.26 -43.84 -4.69
C ASP A 854 -4.72 -43.53 -3.29
N TYR A 855 -3.64 -42.75 -3.18
CA TYR A 855 -3.16 -42.27 -1.89
C TYR A 855 -4.28 -41.57 -1.09
N ALA A 856 -4.96 -40.59 -1.70
CA ALA A 856 -6.02 -39.84 -1.03
C ALA A 856 -7.25 -40.70 -0.68
N LEU A 857 -7.58 -41.74 -1.45
CA LEU A 857 -8.66 -42.67 -1.16
C LEU A 857 -8.43 -43.47 0.13
N ASP A 858 -7.17 -43.81 0.41
CA ASP A 858 -6.76 -44.62 1.56
C ASP A 858 -6.32 -43.79 2.78
N VAL A 859 -6.14 -42.46 2.64
CA VAL A 859 -6.05 -41.55 3.80
C VAL A 859 -7.36 -41.63 4.60
N PRO A 860 -7.31 -41.88 5.93
CA PRO A 860 -8.51 -41.90 6.75
C PRO A 860 -9.25 -40.55 6.73
N MET A 861 -10.57 -40.60 6.56
CA MET A 861 -11.43 -39.43 6.66
C MET A 861 -11.43 -38.86 8.09
N TYR A 862 -11.79 -37.58 8.22
CA TYR A 862 -12.20 -37.02 9.51
C TYR A 862 -13.73 -37.05 9.66
N PHE A 863 -14.44 -36.55 8.66
CA PHE A 863 -15.90 -36.39 8.72
C PHE A 863 -16.53 -36.37 7.32
N VAL A 864 -17.83 -36.63 7.28
CA VAL A 864 -18.73 -36.31 6.15
C VAL A 864 -19.64 -35.15 6.59
N TYR A 865 -20.00 -34.24 5.68
CA TYR A 865 -20.96 -33.17 5.96
C TYR A 865 -22.33 -33.52 5.36
N HIS A 866 -23.29 -33.91 6.21
CA HIS A 866 -24.61 -34.39 5.79
C HIS A 866 -25.71 -33.73 6.63
N GLU A 867 -26.83 -33.34 6.00
CA GLU A 867 -27.98 -32.69 6.67
C GLU A 867 -27.58 -31.54 7.62
N ASN A 868 -26.65 -30.70 7.15
CA ASN A 868 -26.02 -29.60 7.89
C ASN A 868 -25.28 -29.99 9.18
N LYS A 869 -24.73 -31.20 9.25
CA LYS A 869 -23.95 -31.70 10.39
C LYS A 869 -22.66 -32.38 9.94
N TYR A 870 -21.62 -32.22 10.75
CA TYR A 870 -20.39 -33.00 10.62
C TYR A 870 -20.56 -34.35 11.32
N ILE A 871 -20.48 -35.45 10.55
CA ILE A 871 -20.56 -36.82 11.05
C ILE A 871 -19.14 -37.36 11.18
N ASP A 872 -18.74 -37.74 12.40
CA ASP A 872 -17.45 -38.40 12.65
C ASP A 872 -17.32 -39.64 11.77
N SER A 873 -16.26 -39.67 10.97
CA SER A 873 -15.91 -40.78 10.06
C SER A 873 -14.45 -41.22 10.28
N THR A 874 -13.93 -40.96 11.49
CA THR A 874 -12.51 -41.16 11.80
C THR A 874 -12.10 -42.63 11.76
N GLY A 875 -11.02 -42.90 11.02
CA GLY A 875 -10.55 -44.28 10.79
C GLY A 875 -11.25 -45.02 9.65
N MET A 876 -12.22 -44.40 8.97
CA MET A 876 -12.84 -44.92 7.74
C MET A 876 -12.14 -44.33 6.50
N SER A 877 -12.11 -45.06 5.39
CA SER A 877 -11.50 -44.59 4.13
C SER A 877 -12.53 -43.91 3.21
N PHE A 878 -12.08 -43.03 2.30
CA PHE A 878 -12.96 -42.52 1.24
C PHE A 878 -13.31 -43.64 0.24
N ARG A 879 -12.42 -44.64 0.08
CA ARG A 879 -12.67 -45.86 -0.69
C ARG A 879 -13.88 -46.65 -0.17
N ASP A 880 -14.08 -46.71 1.14
CA ASP A 880 -15.27 -47.31 1.76
C ASP A 880 -16.54 -46.48 1.53
N PHE A 881 -16.43 -45.14 1.50
CA PHE A 881 -17.55 -44.27 1.19
C PHE A 881 -18.00 -44.44 -0.27
N MET A 882 -17.07 -44.48 -1.23
CA MET A 882 -17.39 -44.81 -2.63
C MET A 882 -18.05 -46.19 -2.79
N ALA A 883 -17.72 -47.14 -1.93
CA ALA A 883 -18.35 -48.47 -1.90
C ALA A 883 -19.68 -48.52 -1.13
N GLY A 884 -20.19 -47.39 -0.61
CA GLY A 884 -21.43 -47.31 0.16
C GLY A 884 -21.36 -47.91 1.57
N LYS A 885 -20.16 -48.13 2.11
CA LYS A 885 -19.89 -48.95 3.31
C LYS A 885 -19.77 -48.17 4.62
N LEU A 886 -19.90 -46.84 4.64
CA LEU A 886 -19.82 -46.07 5.89
C LEU A 886 -20.92 -46.52 6.88
N PRO A 887 -20.59 -47.03 8.08
CA PRO A 887 -21.59 -47.52 9.04
C PRO A 887 -22.59 -46.45 9.51
N HIS A 888 -22.20 -45.18 9.47
CA HIS A 888 -23.06 -44.04 9.84
C HIS A 888 -23.91 -43.52 8.67
N LEU A 889 -23.60 -43.91 7.43
CA LEU A 889 -24.29 -43.50 6.20
C LEU A 889 -24.45 -44.70 5.24
N PRO A 890 -25.09 -45.81 5.68
CA PRO A 890 -25.11 -47.06 4.91
C PRO A 890 -25.84 -46.89 3.58
N GLY A 891 -25.21 -47.32 2.48
CA GLY A 891 -25.76 -47.18 1.13
C GLY A 891 -25.79 -45.75 0.58
N LYS A 892 -25.14 -44.78 1.23
CA LYS A 892 -24.89 -43.45 0.67
C LYS A 892 -23.56 -43.43 -0.07
N PHE A 893 -23.51 -42.72 -1.19
CA PHE A 893 -22.31 -42.51 -1.99
C PHE A 893 -21.82 -41.05 -1.88
N PRO A 894 -20.51 -40.79 -2.02
CA PRO A 894 -19.95 -39.45 -1.91
C PRO A 894 -20.32 -38.57 -3.11
N THR A 895 -20.30 -37.26 -2.88
CA THR A 895 -20.33 -36.22 -3.91
C THR A 895 -18.93 -35.65 -4.17
N LEU A 896 -18.78 -34.87 -5.25
CA LEU A 896 -17.52 -34.13 -5.48
C LEU A 896 -17.25 -33.06 -4.41
N ASN A 897 -18.27 -32.61 -3.66
CA ASN A 897 -18.08 -31.75 -2.50
C ASN A 897 -17.45 -32.52 -1.33
N ASP A 898 -17.89 -33.76 -1.07
CA ASP A 898 -17.26 -34.62 -0.07
C ASP A 898 -15.80 -34.93 -0.41
N TRP A 899 -15.49 -35.06 -1.70
CA TRP A 899 -14.11 -35.19 -2.18
C TRP A 899 -13.28 -33.92 -1.95
N GLU A 900 -13.78 -32.73 -2.30
CA GLU A 900 -13.07 -31.46 -2.04
C GLU A 900 -12.86 -31.21 -0.53
N VAL A 901 -13.82 -31.62 0.30
CA VAL A 901 -13.69 -31.62 1.77
C VAL A 901 -12.62 -32.60 2.22
N HIS A 902 -12.66 -33.87 1.78
CA HIS A 902 -11.71 -34.91 2.19
C HIS A 902 -10.27 -34.56 1.81
N ILE A 903 -10.04 -34.17 0.55
CA ILE A 903 -8.75 -33.65 0.07
C ILE A 903 -8.29 -32.43 0.89
N GLY A 904 -9.22 -31.57 1.31
CA GLY A 904 -8.96 -30.47 2.24
C GLY A 904 -8.44 -30.89 3.62
N THR A 905 -8.67 -32.14 4.06
CA THR A 905 -8.16 -32.70 5.31
C THR A 905 -6.79 -33.35 5.21
N ILE A 906 -6.21 -33.47 4.01
CA ILE A 906 -4.84 -34.01 3.84
C ILE A 906 -3.83 -32.84 3.99
N PHE A 907 -2.68 -33.05 4.62
CA PHE A 907 -1.72 -31.99 4.99
C PHE A 907 -0.23 -32.34 4.70
N PRO A 908 0.14 -32.78 3.49
CA PRO A 908 1.55 -32.97 3.10
C PRO A 908 2.30 -31.63 3.04
N GLU A 909 3.62 -31.71 2.87
CA GLU A 909 4.49 -30.55 2.67
C GLU A 909 4.10 -29.72 1.43
N VAL A 910 3.74 -30.41 0.34
CA VAL A 910 3.06 -29.83 -0.84
C VAL A 910 1.80 -30.63 -1.11
N ARG A 911 0.66 -29.97 -1.26
CA ARG A 911 -0.66 -30.62 -1.46
C ARG A 911 -1.16 -30.39 -2.88
N LEU A 912 -1.81 -31.40 -3.45
CA LEU A 912 -2.48 -31.33 -4.75
C LEU A 912 -4.01 -31.31 -4.57
N LYS A 913 -4.62 -30.35 -5.28
CA LYS A 913 -6.06 -30.17 -5.53
C LYS A 913 -6.24 -29.91 -7.03
N LYS A 914 -7.17 -29.03 -7.43
CA LYS A 914 -7.21 -28.36 -8.75
C LYS A 914 -6.08 -27.31 -8.94
N PHE A 915 -5.11 -27.29 -8.04
CA PHE A 915 -3.91 -26.45 -7.96
C PHE A 915 -2.94 -27.11 -6.95
N LEU A 916 -1.68 -26.69 -6.91
CA LEU A 916 -0.68 -27.11 -5.93
C LEU A 916 -0.56 -26.06 -4.81
N GLU A 917 -0.47 -26.50 -3.56
CA GLU A 917 -0.36 -25.65 -2.37
C GLU A 917 0.99 -25.85 -1.69
N MET A 918 1.77 -24.78 -1.52
CA MET A 918 3.09 -24.82 -0.87
C MET A 918 2.95 -24.47 0.62
N ARG A 919 3.05 -25.49 1.49
CA ARG A 919 2.65 -25.43 2.91
C ARG A 919 3.80 -25.34 3.92
N GLY A 920 5.07 -25.32 3.50
CA GLY A 920 6.21 -25.42 4.41
C GLY A 920 6.48 -24.20 5.31
N ALA A 921 6.13 -22.98 4.87
CA ALA A 921 6.60 -21.74 5.49
C ALA A 921 5.82 -21.31 6.76
N ASP A 922 6.56 -20.88 7.79
CA ASP A 922 6.00 -20.28 9.01
C ASP A 922 5.37 -18.91 8.73
N GLY A 923 4.29 -18.59 9.46
CA GLY A 923 3.76 -17.24 9.55
C GLY A 923 4.82 -16.24 9.98
N GLY A 924 4.80 -15.05 9.37
CA GLY A 924 5.87 -14.06 9.52
C GLY A 924 5.44 -12.62 9.26
N PRO A 925 6.34 -11.65 9.49
CA PRO A 925 6.04 -10.23 9.30
C PRO A 925 5.69 -9.95 7.83
N ARG A 926 5.03 -8.81 7.59
CA ARG A 926 4.47 -8.40 6.29
C ARG A 926 5.39 -8.62 5.07
N GLY A 927 6.70 -8.42 5.22
CA GLY A 927 7.67 -8.67 4.15
C GLY A 927 7.76 -10.16 3.75
N SER A 928 7.76 -11.06 4.73
CA SER A 928 7.73 -12.51 4.52
C SER A 928 6.44 -12.97 3.84
N LEU A 929 5.29 -12.37 4.20
CA LEU A 929 3.99 -12.72 3.59
C LEU A 929 3.97 -12.47 2.07
N CYS A 930 4.60 -11.39 1.59
CA CYS A 930 4.73 -11.13 0.15
C CYS A 930 5.91 -11.89 -0.49
N ALA A 931 6.94 -12.26 0.28
CA ALA A 931 8.10 -12.99 -0.23
C ALA A 931 7.84 -14.49 -0.47
N LEU A 932 6.97 -15.15 0.32
CA LEU A 932 6.63 -16.56 0.14
C LEU A 932 6.01 -16.88 -1.23
N PRO A 933 4.93 -16.19 -1.67
CA PRO A 933 4.39 -16.42 -3.01
C PRO A 933 5.40 -16.02 -4.09
N ALA A 934 6.22 -14.98 -3.87
CA ALA A 934 7.24 -14.57 -4.82
C ALA A 934 8.31 -15.66 -5.02
N PHE A 935 8.76 -16.29 -3.93
CA PHE A 935 9.74 -17.39 -3.98
C PHE A 935 9.27 -18.51 -4.91
N TRP A 936 8.06 -19.01 -4.71
CA TRP A 936 7.52 -20.12 -5.51
C TRP A 936 7.10 -19.74 -6.92
N VAL A 937 6.54 -18.55 -7.13
CA VAL A 937 6.20 -18.06 -8.48
C VAL A 937 7.45 -17.90 -9.34
N GLY A 938 8.55 -17.42 -8.77
CA GLY A 938 9.85 -17.36 -9.44
C GLY A 938 10.39 -18.74 -9.86
N LEU A 939 10.20 -19.76 -9.01
CA LEU A 939 10.70 -21.11 -9.26
C LEU A 939 9.81 -21.93 -10.21
N LEU A 940 8.49 -21.77 -10.12
CA LEU A 940 7.53 -22.71 -10.72
C LEU A 940 6.76 -22.14 -11.92
N TYR A 941 6.70 -20.81 -12.11
CA TYR A 941 6.01 -20.20 -13.27
C TYR A 941 6.95 -19.79 -14.42
N ASP A 942 8.26 -19.90 -14.25
CA ASP A 942 9.26 -19.76 -15.30
C ASP A 942 9.87 -21.12 -15.64
N ASP A 943 9.87 -21.49 -16.92
CA ASP A 943 10.16 -22.87 -17.33
C ASP A 943 11.66 -23.22 -17.21
N VAL A 944 12.52 -22.20 -17.32
CA VAL A 944 13.98 -22.32 -17.10
C VAL A 944 14.28 -22.49 -15.61
N SER A 945 13.64 -21.73 -14.73
CA SER A 945 13.81 -21.87 -13.28
C SER A 945 13.30 -23.23 -12.79
N LEU A 946 12.15 -23.67 -13.29
CA LEU A 946 11.61 -25.00 -12.99
C LEU A 946 12.54 -26.11 -13.48
N GLN A 947 13.18 -25.96 -14.64
CA GLN A 947 14.17 -26.94 -15.12
C GLN A 947 15.43 -26.93 -14.26
N ASN A 948 16.01 -25.76 -13.95
CA ASN A 948 17.18 -25.65 -13.06
C ASN A 948 16.93 -26.28 -11.67
N VAL A 949 15.71 -26.16 -11.15
CA VAL A 949 15.29 -26.80 -9.89
C VAL A 949 15.20 -28.31 -10.02
N LEU A 950 14.64 -28.82 -11.12
CA LEU A 950 14.61 -30.26 -11.37
C LEU A 950 16.03 -30.82 -11.55
N ASP A 951 16.91 -30.10 -12.25
CA ASP A 951 18.28 -30.52 -12.51
C ASP A 951 19.13 -30.56 -11.22
N ILE A 952 19.06 -29.53 -10.36
CA ILE A 952 19.81 -29.48 -9.09
C ILE A 952 19.25 -30.45 -8.02
N THR A 953 18.04 -30.99 -8.22
CA THR A 953 17.40 -31.96 -7.30
C THR A 953 17.26 -33.37 -7.89
N ALA A 954 17.71 -33.59 -9.14
CA ALA A 954 17.49 -34.84 -9.88
C ALA A 954 18.12 -36.07 -9.24
N ASP A 955 19.28 -35.91 -8.61
CA ASP A 955 20.03 -36.99 -7.95
C ASP A 955 19.79 -37.04 -6.43
N TRP A 956 18.83 -36.27 -5.88
CA TRP A 956 18.52 -36.30 -4.46
C TRP A 956 17.76 -37.60 -4.13
N THR A 957 18.23 -38.31 -3.12
CA THR A 957 17.58 -39.54 -2.64
C THR A 957 16.30 -39.23 -1.84
N SER A 958 15.47 -40.25 -1.61
CA SER A 958 14.30 -40.15 -0.72
C SER A 958 14.73 -39.83 0.71
N GLU A 959 15.82 -40.46 1.12
CA GLU A 959 16.48 -40.36 2.42
C GLU A 959 17.05 -38.95 2.63
N GLU A 960 17.68 -38.35 1.61
CA GLU A 960 18.14 -36.97 1.64
C GLU A 960 16.99 -35.97 1.77
N ARG A 961 15.93 -36.10 0.98
CA ARG A 961 14.73 -35.25 1.09
C ARG A 961 14.10 -35.34 2.49
N GLN A 962 13.96 -36.56 3.02
CA GLN A 962 13.40 -36.78 4.35
C GLN A 962 14.33 -36.32 5.48
N MET A 963 15.66 -36.45 5.32
CA MET A 963 16.67 -35.92 6.24
C MET A 963 16.58 -34.40 6.31
N LEU A 964 16.52 -33.71 5.16
CA LEU A 964 16.37 -32.26 5.10
C LEU A 964 15.10 -31.80 5.81
N ARG A 965 13.94 -32.44 5.56
CA ARG A 965 12.69 -32.14 6.30
C ARG A 965 12.87 -32.30 7.81
N ASN A 966 13.58 -33.33 8.27
CA ASN A 966 13.70 -33.63 9.69
C ASN A 966 14.74 -32.76 10.42
N GLN A 967 15.78 -32.26 9.73
CA GLN A 967 16.85 -31.46 10.35
C GLN A 967 16.63 -29.95 10.22
N VAL A 968 16.08 -29.46 9.10
CA VAL A 968 15.78 -28.03 8.90
C VAL A 968 15.01 -27.36 10.03
N PRO A 969 13.96 -27.97 10.63
CA PRO A 969 13.25 -27.40 11.78
C PRO A 969 14.19 -26.97 12.92
N LYS A 970 15.35 -27.64 13.06
CA LYS A 970 16.32 -27.43 14.13
C LYS A 970 17.55 -26.62 13.70
N THR A 971 18.07 -26.82 12.50
CA THR A 971 19.33 -26.21 12.01
C THR A 971 19.17 -25.24 10.85
N GLY A 972 17.98 -25.09 10.27
CA GLY A 972 17.69 -24.11 9.21
C GLY A 972 18.65 -24.23 8.03
N LEU A 973 19.20 -23.10 7.58
CA LEU A 973 20.20 -23.07 6.51
C LEU A 973 21.57 -23.67 6.91
N LYS A 974 21.84 -23.81 8.21
CA LYS A 974 23.07 -24.42 8.75
C LYS A 974 22.98 -25.96 8.84
N THR A 975 21.91 -26.55 8.30
CA THR A 975 21.79 -28.00 8.11
C THR A 975 22.88 -28.49 7.15
N PRO A 976 23.74 -29.45 7.55
CA PRO A 976 24.72 -30.05 6.64
C PRO A 976 24.02 -30.79 5.50
N PHE A 977 24.51 -30.60 4.27
CA PHE A 977 24.01 -31.30 3.09
C PHE A 977 25.15 -31.57 2.12
N ARG A 978 25.36 -32.85 1.80
CA ARG A 978 26.44 -33.35 0.93
C ARG A 978 27.83 -32.80 1.33
N ASP A 979 28.46 -32.02 0.48
CA ASP A 979 29.78 -31.42 0.65
C ASP A 979 29.78 -30.07 1.37
N GLY A 980 28.61 -29.54 1.74
CA GLY A 980 28.46 -28.24 2.38
C GLY A 980 27.25 -28.10 3.29
N LEU A 981 26.59 -26.94 3.19
CA LEU A 981 25.39 -26.59 3.97
C LEU A 981 24.22 -26.34 3.02
N LEU A 982 23.00 -26.56 3.51
CA LEU A 982 21.77 -26.21 2.80
C LEU A 982 21.72 -24.71 2.40
N TRP A 983 22.42 -23.86 3.14
CA TRP A 983 22.70 -22.46 2.80
C TRP A 983 23.19 -22.26 1.37
N HIS A 984 24.14 -23.08 0.89
CA HIS A 984 24.70 -22.93 -0.47
C HIS A 984 23.62 -23.21 -1.53
N VAL A 985 22.87 -24.30 -1.36
CA VAL A 985 21.74 -24.64 -2.24
C VAL A 985 20.66 -23.55 -2.20
N ALA A 986 20.39 -22.96 -1.04
CA ALA A 986 19.44 -21.87 -0.90
C ALA A 986 19.87 -20.57 -1.62
N GLN A 987 21.16 -20.34 -1.83
CA GLN A 987 21.66 -19.21 -2.63
C GLN A 987 21.37 -19.41 -4.12
N ASP A 988 21.65 -20.59 -4.67
CA ASP A 988 21.33 -20.92 -6.07
C ASP A 988 19.82 -20.98 -6.32
N VAL A 989 19.06 -21.59 -5.41
CA VAL A 989 17.58 -21.64 -5.49
C VAL A 989 16.97 -20.24 -5.41
N LEU A 990 17.45 -19.36 -4.51
CA LEU A 990 16.95 -17.97 -4.48
C LEU A 990 17.32 -17.21 -5.76
N LYS A 991 18.51 -17.46 -6.34
CA LYS A 991 18.89 -16.91 -7.65
C LYS A 991 17.95 -17.39 -8.75
N PHE A 992 17.65 -18.69 -8.85
CA PHE A 992 16.69 -19.21 -9.82
C PHE A 992 15.32 -18.56 -9.65
N SER A 993 14.82 -18.46 -8.41
CA SER A 993 13.57 -17.76 -8.10
C SER A 993 13.59 -16.30 -8.61
N LYS A 994 14.66 -15.57 -8.33
CA LYS A 994 14.82 -14.18 -8.80
C LYS A 994 14.82 -14.12 -10.33
N ASP A 995 15.63 -14.93 -10.98
CA ASP A 995 15.80 -14.96 -12.43
C ASP A 995 14.47 -15.28 -13.15
N GLY A 996 13.62 -16.13 -12.57
CA GLY A 996 12.27 -16.41 -13.05
C GLY A 996 11.28 -15.24 -12.85
N LEU A 997 11.39 -14.49 -11.76
CA LEU A 997 10.60 -13.25 -11.56
C LEU A 997 11.03 -12.11 -12.49
N GLU A 998 12.31 -12.03 -12.87
CA GLU A 998 12.76 -11.12 -13.93
C GLU A 998 12.24 -11.56 -15.30
N ARG A 999 12.29 -12.87 -15.63
CA ARG A 999 11.73 -13.41 -16.89
C ARG A 999 10.21 -13.28 -17.00
N ARG A 1000 9.47 -13.24 -15.89
CA ARG A 1000 8.04 -12.85 -15.85
C ARG A 1000 7.79 -11.41 -16.27
N GLY A 1001 8.80 -10.53 -16.31
CA GLY A 1001 8.71 -9.16 -16.82
C GLY A 1001 7.94 -8.14 -15.94
N PHE A 1002 7.19 -8.61 -14.94
CA PHE A 1002 6.38 -7.76 -14.06
C PHE A 1002 7.17 -6.98 -12.99
N LYS A 1003 8.51 -7.07 -12.96
CA LYS A 1003 9.39 -6.46 -11.93
C LYS A 1003 9.06 -6.90 -10.49
N GLU A 1004 8.79 -8.19 -10.32
CA GLU A 1004 8.36 -8.77 -9.04
C GLU A 1004 9.53 -9.24 -8.15
N SER A 1005 10.75 -9.29 -8.69
CA SER A 1005 11.97 -9.75 -7.98
C SER A 1005 12.24 -9.01 -6.66
N GLY A 1006 11.80 -7.76 -6.55
CA GLY A 1006 11.90 -6.95 -5.33
C GLY A 1006 11.16 -7.53 -4.11
N PHE A 1007 10.18 -8.43 -4.28
CA PHE A 1007 9.52 -9.10 -3.16
C PHE A 1007 10.43 -10.12 -2.46
N LEU A 1008 11.44 -10.66 -3.15
CA LEU A 1008 12.42 -11.59 -2.56
C LEU A 1008 13.40 -10.91 -1.58
N ASN A 1009 13.47 -9.58 -1.55
CA ASN A 1009 14.40 -8.84 -0.70
C ASN A 1009 14.28 -9.19 0.80
N ALA A 1010 13.09 -9.58 1.27
CA ALA A 1010 12.87 -9.99 2.66
C ALA A 1010 13.54 -11.33 3.04
N VAL A 1011 13.78 -12.22 2.08
CA VAL A 1011 14.52 -13.49 2.27
C VAL A 1011 15.94 -13.45 1.69
N ALA A 1012 16.26 -12.47 0.85
CA ALA A 1012 17.60 -12.27 0.31
C ALA A 1012 18.64 -12.03 1.40
N GLU A 1013 18.30 -11.33 2.49
CA GLU A 1013 19.20 -11.16 3.63
C GLU A 1013 19.48 -12.51 4.34
N VAL A 1014 18.45 -13.34 4.53
CA VAL A 1014 18.54 -14.67 5.15
C VAL A 1014 19.42 -15.60 4.29
N ALA A 1015 19.19 -15.63 2.97
CA ALA A 1015 20.02 -16.39 2.03
C ALA A 1015 21.45 -15.84 1.88
N THR A 1016 21.67 -14.54 2.09
CA THR A 1016 23.03 -13.94 2.03
C THR A 1016 23.83 -14.22 3.30
N THR A 1017 23.18 -14.24 4.47
CA THR A 1017 23.84 -14.37 5.78
C THR A 1017 23.86 -15.79 6.36
N GLY A 1018 22.94 -16.65 5.91
CA GLY A 1018 22.71 -17.95 6.54
C GLY A 1018 22.05 -17.86 7.92
N VAL A 1019 21.47 -16.70 8.28
CA VAL A 1019 20.83 -16.43 9.58
C VAL A 1019 19.33 -16.21 9.40
N THR A 1020 18.53 -17.12 9.97
CA THR A 1020 17.07 -17.13 9.89
C THR A 1020 16.41 -16.05 10.77
N SER A 1021 15.13 -15.76 10.52
CA SER A 1021 14.33 -14.88 11.40
C SER A 1021 14.29 -15.42 12.83
N ALA A 1022 14.10 -16.73 13.00
CA ALA A 1022 14.16 -17.40 14.30
C ALA A 1022 15.49 -17.18 15.06
N GLU A 1023 16.63 -17.21 14.37
CA GLU A 1023 17.93 -16.92 14.99
C GLU A 1023 18.08 -15.45 15.40
N LYS A 1024 17.58 -14.51 14.60
CA LYS A 1024 17.52 -13.09 14.98
C LYS A 1024 16.65 -12.88 16.22
N LEU A 1025 15.51 -13.55 16.33
CA LEU A 1025 14.66 -13.52 17.52
C LEU A 1025 15.37 -14.11 18.75
N LEU A 1026 16.14 -15.19 18.59
CA LEU A 1026 16.94 -15.77 19.67
C LEU A 1026 18.06 -14.83 20.13
N GLU A 1027 18.73 -14.14 19.21
CA GLU A 1027 19.71 -13.09 19.54
C GLU A 1027 19.05 -11.94 20.32
N MET A 1028 17.88 -11.47 19.89
CA MET A 1028 17.13 -10.44 20.61
C MET A 1028 16.69 -10.89 22.01
N TYR A 1029 16.22 -12.14 22.14
CA TYR A 1029 15.83 -12.77 23.40
C TYR A 1029 16.99 -12.86 24.40
N HIS A 1030 18.17 -13.31 23.95
CA HIS A 1030 19.38 -13.41 24.78
C HIS A 1030 20.08 -12.07 25.02
N GLY A 1031 19.84 -11.08 24.16
CA GLY A 1031 20.34 -9.71 24.26
C GLY A 1031 19.28 -8.72 24.76
N LYS A 1032 18.76 -7.90 23.84
CA LYS A 1032 17.97 -6.69 24.14
C LYS A 1032 16.66 -6.93 24.93
N TRP A 1033 16.12 -8.15 24.94
CA TRP A 1033 14.89 -8.50 25.66
C TRP A 1033 15.13 -9.19 27.02
N ALA A 1034 16.38 -9.36 27.45
CA ALA A 1034 16.75 -9.89 28.76
C ALA A 1034 16.01 -11.19 29.17
N HIS A 1035 15.91 -12.16 28.24
CA HIS A 1035 15.20 -13.43 28.37
C HIS A 1035 13.67 -13.35 28.54
N SER A 1036 13.03 -12.25 28.15
CA SER A 1036 11.58 -12.15 27.95
C SER A 1036 11.20 -12.42 26.49
N VAL A 1037 10.09 -13.12 26.24
CA VAL A 1037 9.48 -13.20 24.90
C VAL A 1037 8.50 -12.05 24.64
N ASP A 1038 8.13 -11.27 25.65
CA ASP A 1038 6.94 -10.40 25.57
C ASP A 1038 7.11 -9.27 24.54
N HIS A 1039 8.35 -8.85 24.30
CA HIS A 1039 8.71 -7.91 23.23
C HIS A 1039 8.53 -8.47 21.80
N VAL A 1040 8.35 -9.78 21.61
CA VAL A 1040 8.01 -10.33 20.28
C VAL A 1040 6.63 -9.87 19.81
N PHE A 1041 5.73 -9.55 20.75
CA PHE A 1041 4.42 -8.95 20.50
C PHE A 1041 4.52 -7.46 20.08
N GLU A 1042 5.70 -6.85 20.20
CA GLU A 1042 6.01 -5.51 19.69
C GLU A 1042 6.80 -5.60 18.37
N GLU A 1043 7.81 -6.48 18.30
CA GLU A 1043 8.71 -6.63 17.14
C GLU A 1043 8.04 -7.25 15.91
N LEU A 1044 7.09 -8.18 16.11
CA LEU A 1044 6.37 -8.90 15.04
C LEU A 1044 4.87 -8.55 14.97
N LEU A 1045 4.52 -7.37 15.47
CA LEU A 1045 3.20 -6.74 15.30
C LEU A 1045 3.00 -6.30 13.83
N TYR A 1046 1.83 -6.60 13.24
CA TYR A 1046 1.41 -6.04 11.93
C TYR A 1046 0.89 -4.60 12.07
#